data_AF-M5BXW6-F1
#
_entry.id   AF-M5BXW6-F1
#
_cell.length_a   1.000
_cell.length_b   1.000
_cell.length_c   1.000
_cell.angle_alpha   90.00
_cell.angle_beta   90.00
_cell.angle_gamma   90.00
#
_symmetry.space_group_name_H-M   'P 1'
#
loop_
_entity.id
_entity.type
_entity.pdbx_description
1 polymer ?
#
loop_
_entity_poly.entity_id
_entity_poly.type
_entity_poly.pdbx_seq_one_letter_code
_entity_poly.pdbx_strand_id
1 'polypeptide(L)'
;MADPPPSYVIDSELQEEWTDSFKRHLEGANLPLEPETAKELEEMANGILIAMSNATKDTMPLKKPGKRGKRSPWWNDECSRALKELKHPSDSRSREARRSTLRGAIRRARRSHADQVCQNATTGSVFRYTNWYKGKRRSPLPPIRYGGGLVTQPQQKAVAFTEKFFPKSSSAHVSLEPLGVPNIPRRKWHNIIKEEVEEALAESSNTSAPGAFGTNYRLLKWAFDANKDAILALYNGCLSSGYHPKNLRNAVIAVIPKPNRKDMSEPKSYRPISLLETLSKCLEKIITRRLIYEAGKHNLVPQSQFGGRDMSSCSDAGLCLTHDIHVQWAQGKHVSLLTMDVSGYFNNVDHEQLIYTMERLGYAAEICQWTRSYLLDRTAQPRIDDTLCSPINLPAVGIPQGSPLSPILSSIYSIPLLRAISDPQAHTYAYVDDFSILAFSESHASNIDILQDIAHNANETLRLLGLEFEIPKSDLIHFTNRKQTPSSSKLVIHSENGEHKIYPKTVVRWLGFYLDQKLNFKEHVRYMANKANAVLAGLRMLGDTVKGMSVKHARILYIACVRPILTYGSLLWFHGHNQKTMADPIQKSQNTGIRWLTGAFKTTPTGAIHHLASIPPILPYLRKLNVNAASKLRALPKLAEIARRLPRAWDTHDHSLPQPPDTKRHPRVEPSPITRLASLSHPLAEFRTPYLKPPWSLENPFADRLTLSLPPGGTLKEQRVKIAENANRLIDALAHEGTLVGFSDGSKNVLSGVRKVGVGYSIVWRNTEVAKFSGGIGPRADIFDAEMIGLALAARRAVRFAKARNIHKIHIFSDNQAAVRMINSLGSHPAQFASLIFRKEVHDFLRGNPNRSVVVQWIPGHSKIPGNERADSLANLGLLASPISLFNRSATWAKGRATQQVAKEWRRAWSQNIHSETVRKHIPRPPSLKLHPIFNSNILPRSVSSRLVHVMTGHGCAPSAKSAGSSSPRSRQT
;
A
#
# COMPACT_ATOMS: atom_id res chain seq x y z
N MET A 1 -2.04 -34.99 -26.54
CA MET A 1 -1.75 -33.62 -26.09
C MET A 1 -3.08 -32.92 -25.87
N ALA A 2 -3.41 -32.50 -24.65
CA ALA A 2 -4.60 -31.68 -24.43
C ALA A 2 -4.29 -30.25 -24.90
N ASP A 3 -5.12 -29.68 -25.76
CA ASP A 3 -5.00 -28.28 -26.15
C ASP A 3 -5.07 -27.38 -24.90
N PRO A 4 -4.28 -26.29 -24.83
CA PRO A 4 -4.36 -25.37 -23.71
C PRO A 4 -5.79 -24.80 -23.61
N PRO A 5 -6.34 -24.62 -22.39
CA PRO A 5 -7.70 -24.13 -22.23
C PRO A 5 -7.86 -22.78 -22.94
N PRO A 6 -8.98 -22.57 -23.66
CA PRO A 6 -9.23 -21.32 -24.37
C PRO A 6 -9.14 -20.14 -23.41
N SER A 7 -8.36 -19.12 -23.78
CA SER A 7 -8.31 -17.87 -23.03
C SER A 7 -9.45 -16.97 -23.52
N TYR A 8 -10.19 -16.35 -22.60
CA TYR A 8 -11.28 -15.41 -22.91
C TYR A 8 -10.86 -13.96 -22.66
N VAL A 9 -11.46 -13.02 -23.39
CA VAL A 9 -11.33 -11.59 -23.11
C VAL A 9 -12.52 -11.16 -22.27
N ILE A 10 -12.27 -10.80 -21.01
CA ILE A 10 -13.33 -10.41 -20.08
C ILE A 10 -13.76 -8.97 -20.38
N ASP A 11 -14.90 -8.85 -21.05
CA ASP A 11 -15.57 -7.59 -21.34
C ASP A 11 -16.46 -7.19 -20.16
N SER A 12 -16.33 -5.93 -19.70
CA SER A 12 -17.19 -5.43 -18.62
C SER A 12 -18.59 -5.05 -19.06
N GLU A 13 -18.81 -4.84 -20.36
CA GLU A 13 -20.14 -4.49 -20.90
C GLU A 13 -21.09 -5.70 -20.89
N LEU A 14 -20.55 -6.93 -20.90
CA LEU A 14 -21.32 -8.18 -20.89
C LEU A 14 -21.61 -8.69 -19.46
N GLN A 15 -21.62 -7.81 -18.46
CA GLN A 15 -21.82 -8.21 -17.06
C GLN A 15 -23.20 -8.86 -16.84
N GLU A 16 -24.26 -8.25 -17.36
CA GLU A 16 -25.64 -8.72 -17.16
C GLU A 16 -25.83 -10.09 -17.81
N GLU A 17 -25.46 -10.24 -19.09
CA GLU A 17 -25.50 -11.50 -19.83
C GLU A 17 -24.70 -12.61 -19.14
N TRP A 18 -23.49 -12.29 -18.63
CA TRP A 18 -22.67 -13.24 -17.89
C TRP A 18 -23.34 -13.65 -16.58
N THR A 19 -23.96 -12.70 -15.88
CA THR A 19 -24.64 -12.93 -14.59
C THR A 19 -25.85 -13.85 -14.75
N ASP A 20 -26.66 -13.63 -15.80
CA ASP A 20 -27.82 -14.47 -16.09
C ASP A 20 -27.39 -15.88 -16.52
N SER A 21 -26.34 -15.98 -17.34
CA SER A 21 -25.76 -17.28 -17.69
C SER A 21 -25.22 -18.02 -16.46
N PHE A 22 -24.53 -17.31 -15.57
CA PHE A 22 -24.02 -17.89 -14.32
C PHE A 22 -25.14 -18.42 -13.42
N LYS A 23 -26.22 -17.66 -13.21
CA LYS A 23 -27.38 -18.10 -12.42
C LYS A 23 -27.99 -19.39 -12.96
N ARG A 24 -28.21 -19.48 -14.28
CA ARG A 24 -28.73 -20.70 -14.93
C ARG A 24 -27.84 -21.91 -14.71
N HIS A 25 -26.52 -21.76 -14.89
CA HIS A 25 -25.57 -22.86 -14.66
C HIS A 25 -25.48 -23.25 -13.18
N LEU A 26 -25.63 -22.29 -12.27
CA LEU A 26 -25.60 -22.53 -10.83
C LEU A 26 -26.86 -23.27 -10.35
N GLU A 27 -28.04 -22.87 -10.83
CA GLU A 27 -29.31 -23.56 -10.58
C GLU A 27 -29.27 -25.00 -11.11
N GLY A 28 -28.76 -25.20 -12.32
CA GLY A 28 -28.59 -26.53 -12.92
C GLY A 28 -27.56 -27.42 -12.21
N ALA A 29 -26.70 -26.86 -11.36
CA ALA A 29 -25.70 -27.63 -10.63
C ALA A 29 -26.23 -28.29 -9.35
N ASN A 30 -27.47 -28.00 -8.91
CA ASN A 30 -28.12 -28.56 -7.73
C ASN A 30 -27.19 -28.60 -6.49
N LEU A 31 -26.60 -27.45 -6.16
CA LEU A 31 -25.61 -27.37 -5.09
C LEU A 31 -26.24 -27.57 -3.70
N PRO A 32 -25.52 -28.20 -2.75
CA PRO A 32 -25.93 -28.26 -1.35
C PRO A 32 -26.16 -26.84 -0.78
N LEU A 33 -27.24 -26.66 -0.03
CA LEU A 33 -27.55 -25.37 0.63
C LEU A 33 -26.61 -25.10 1.80
N GLU A 34 -26.35 -26.11 2.61
CA GLU A 34 -25.46 -26.07 3.78
C GLU A 34 -24.53 -27.28 3.71
N PRO A 35 -23.33 -27.16 3.11
CA PRO A 35 -22.41 -28.29 3.00
C PRO A 35 -21.75 -28.60 4.35
N GLU A 36 -21.94 -29.83 4.85
CA GLU A 36 -21.38 -30.27 6.13
C GLU A 36 -20.25 -31.27 5.96
N THR A 37 -20.26 -32.03 4.86
CA THR A 37 -19.26 -33.05 4.57
C THR A 37 -18.19 -32.57 3.58
N ALA A 38 -17.00 -33.18 3.63
CA ALA A 38 -15.94 -32.91 2.66
C ALA A 38 -16.40 -33.15 1.21
N LYS A 39 -17.28 -34.13 0.97
CA LYS A 39 -17.82 -34.44 -0.36
C LYS A 39 -18.72 -33.32 -0.88
N GLU A 40 -19.65 -32.85 -0.06
CA GLU A 40 -20.54 -31.73 -0.42
C GLU A 40 -19.75 -30.44 -0.67
N LEU A 41 -18.69 -30.19 0.11
CA LEU A 41 -17.81 -29.04 -0.10
C LEU A 41 -17.04 -29.12 -1.42
N GLU A 42 -16.58 -30.30 -1.83
CA GLU A 42 -15.98 -30.52 -3.15
C GLU A 42 -16.98 -30.27 -4.27
N GLU A 43 -18.19 -30.84 -4.15
CA GLU A 43 -19.28 -30.66 -5.12
C GLU A 43 -19.66 -29.19 -5.25
N MET A 44 -19.82 -28.48 -4.14
CA MET A 44 -20.16 -27.07 -4.11
C MET A 44 -19.07 -26.18 -4.72
N ALA A 45 -17.81 -26.37 -4.32
CA ALA A 45 -16.70 -25.60 -4.87
C ALA A 45 -16.54 -25.85 -6.38
N ASN A 46 -16.66 -27.11 -6.81
CA ASN A 46 -16.53 -27.49 -8.21
C ASN A 46 -17.69 -26.95 -9.05
N GLY A 47 -18.92 -27.05 -8.55
CA GLY A 47 -20.11 -26.54 -9.21
C GLY A 47 -20.05 -25.03 -9.42
N ILE A 48 -19.61 -24.25 -8.41
CA ILE A 48 -19.41 -22.80 -8.56
C ILE A 48 -18.35 -22.49 -9.63
N LEU A 49 -17.19 -23.16 -9.59
CA LEU A 49 -16.11 -22.93 -10.55
C LEU A 49 -16.51 -23.29 -12.00
N ILE A 50 -17.24 -24.41 -12.17
CA ILE A 50 -17.75 -24.84 -13.47
C ILE A 50 -18.81 -23.88 -13.97
N ALA A 51 -19.76 -23.45 -13.13
CA ALA A 51 -20.78 -22.47 -13.51
C ALA A 51 -20.16 -21.15 -13.97
N MET A 52 -19.14 -20.65 -13.25
CA MET A 52 -18.39 -19.46 -13.68
C MET A 52 -17.66 -19.68 -15.02
N SER A 53 -17.07 -20.86 -15.22
CA SER A 53 -16.33 -21.20 -16.44
C SER A 53 -17.26 -21.32 -17.66
N ASN A 54 -18.42 -21.96 -17.49
CA ASN A 54 -19.43 -22.11 -18.52
C ASN A 54 -20.07 -20.76 -18.87
N ALA A 55 -20.45 -19.96 -17.88
CA ALA A 55 -20.96 -18.60 -18.12
C ALA A 55 -19.97 -17.75 -18.92
N THR A 56 -18.67 -17.89 -18.61
CA THR A 56 -17.59 -17.23 -19.36
C THR A 56 -17.50 -17.75 -20.80
N LYS A 57 -17.60 -19.06 -21.00
CA LYS A 57 -17.57 -19.67 -22.34
C LYS A 57 -18.75 -19.22 -23.20
N ASP A 58 -19.93 -19.08 -22.61
CA ASP A 58 -21.17 -18.74 -23.31
C ASP A 58 -21.21 -17.27 -23.75
N THR A 59 -20.60 -16.38 -22.97
CA THR A 59 -20.76 -14.92 -23.16
C THR A 59 -19.49 -14.23 -23.64
N MET A 60 -18.31 -14.67 -23.19
CA MET A 60 -17.08 -13.91 -23.43
C MET A 60 -16.45 -14.28 -24.77
N PRO A 61 -15.92 -13.31 -25.52
CA PRO A 61 -15.23 -13.58 -26.76
C PRO A 61 -13.92 -14.35 -26.50
N LEU A 62 -13.72 -15.42 -27.29
CA LEU A 62 -12.45 -16.15 -27.32
C LEU A 62 -11.32 -15.19 -27.68
N LYS A 63 -10.27 -15.21 -26.86
CA LYS A 63 -9.00 -14.57 -27.18
C LYS A 63 -8.39 -15.34 -28.34
N LYS A 64 -8.61 -14.84 -29.56
CA LYS A 64 -8.09 -15.44 -30.78
C LYS A 64 -6.60 -15.77 -30.59
N PRO A 65 -6.20 -17.07 -30.60
CA PRO A 65 -4.78 -17.41 -30.63
C PRO A 65 -4.20 -16.70 -31.84
N GLY A 66 -2.99 -16.16 -31.71
CA GLY A 66 -2.32 -15.43 -32.79
C GLY A 66 -1.94 -16.35 -33.96
N LYS A 67 -2.90 -17.04 -34.58
CA LYS A 67 -2.72 -17.76 -35.84
C LYS A 67 -2.70 -16.68 -36.92
N ARG A 68 -1.50 -16.45 -37.46
CA ARG A 68 -1.07 -15.32 -38.31
C ARG A 68 -0.88 -14.04 -37.51
N GLY A 69 0.35 -13.50 -37.56
CA GLY A 69 0.68 -12.24 -36.91
C GLY A 69 -0.32 -11.17 -37.33
N LYS A 70 -1.18 -10.73 -36.41
CA LYS A 70 -1.83 -9.43 -36.55
C LYS A 70 -0.74 -8.47 -36.98
N ARG A 71 -0.92 -7.79 -38.13
CA ARG A 71 -0.06 -6.66 -38.50
C ARG A 71 0.12 -5.86 -37.23
N SER A 72 1.37 -5.65 -36.83
CA SER A 72 1.63 -4.97 -35.57
C SER A 72 0.81 -3.67 -35.56
N PRO A 73 0.18 -3.26 -34.46
CA PRO A 73 -0.72 -2.09 -34.45
C PRO A 73 -0.08 -0.79 -34.96
N TRP A 74 1.25 -0.75 -35.01
CA TRP A 74 2.05 0.34 -35.55
C TRP A 74 2.38 0.21 -37.05
N TRP A 75 2.05 -0.90 -37.71
CA TRP A 75 2.39 -1.16 -39.10
C TRP A 75 1.45 -0.40 -40.04
N ASN A 76 2.00 0.54 -40.81
CA ASN A 76 1.26 1.41 -41.73
C ASN A 76 1.60 1.12 -43.21
N ASP A 77 0.99 1.86 -44.13
CA ASP A 77 1.19 1.69 -45.58
C ASP A 77 2.62 2.00 -46.02
N GLU A 78 3.30 2.91 -45.33
CA GLU A 78 4.71 3.22 -45.55
C GLU A 78 5.62 2.00 -45.32
N CYS A 79 5.39 1.27 -44.22
CA CYS A 79 6.08 0.01 -43.95
C CYS A 79 5.76 -1.05 -45.01
N SER A 80 4.50 -1.11 -45.47
CA SER A 80 4.06 -2.06 -46.49
C SER A 80 4.73 -1.78 -47.85
N ARG A 81 4.85 -0.50 -48.24
CA ARG A 81 5.50 -0.07 -49.48
C ARG A 81 7.01 -0.35 -49.46
N ALA A 82 7.69 0.06 -48.39
CA ALA A 82 9.12 -0.20 -48.23
C ALA A 82 9.47 -1.70 -48.19
N LEU A 83 8.56 -2.54 -47.67
CA LEU A 83 8.71 -4.00 -47.70
C LEU A 83 8.51 -4.57 -49.12
N LYS A 84 7.53 -4.07 -49.88
CA LYS A 84 7.33 -4.47 -51.29
C LYS A 84 8.55 -4.13 -52.13
N GLU A 85 9.07 -2.91 -52.00
CA GLU A 85 10.29 -2.46 -52.70
C GLU A 85 11.52 -3.32 -52.35
N LEU A 86 11.62 -3.81 -51.11
CA LEU A 86 12.71 -4.72 -50.70
C LEU A 86 12.56 -6.13 -51.30
N LYS A 87 11.34 -6.60 -51.56
CA LYS A 87 11.07 -7.97 -52.07
C LYS A 87 11.35 -8.15 -53.56
N HIS A 88 11.41 -7.07 -54.33
CA HIS A 88 11.73 -7.08 -55.77
C HIS A 88 13.04 -6.30 -56.05
N PRO A 89 14.21 -6.85 -55.70
CA PRO A 89 15.49 -6.20 -55.97
C PRO A 89 15.91 -6.41 -57.43
N SER A 90 16.40 -5.35 -58.09
CA SER A 90 17.07 -5.44 -59.39
C SER A 90 18.60 -5.55 -59.28
N ASP A 91 19.22 -5.23 -58.12
CA ASP A 91 20.68 -5.31 -57.87
C ASP A 91 21.03 -5.35 -56.35
N SER A 92 22.23 -5.83 -56.00
CA SER A 92 22.75 -6.04 -54.63
C SER A 92 22.99 -4.74 -53.84
N ARG A 93 23.59 -3.71 -54.46
CA ARG A 93 23.77 -2.37 -53.82
C ARG A 93 22.44 -1.68 -53.50
N SER A 94 21.39 -1.97 -54.27
CA SER A 94 20.02 -1.47 -54.06
C SER A 94 19.35 -2.07 -52.80
N ARG A 95 19.79 -3.26 -52.37
CA ARG A 95 19.17 -4.00 -51.26
C ARG A 95 19.50 -3.40 -49.89
N GLU A 96 20.73 -2.94 -49.67
CA GLU A 96 21.16 -2.32 -48.39
C GLU A 96 20.43 -0.98 -48.16
N ALA A 97 20.34 -0.16 -49.22
CA ALA A 97 19.61 1.11 -49.21
C ALA A 97 18.12 0.90 -48.91
N ARG A 98 17.46 -0.03 -49.61
CA ARG A 98 16.05 -0.38 -49.36
C ARG A 98 15.82 -0.99 -47.98
N ARG A 99 16.78 -1.76 -47.45
CA ARG A 99 16.75 -2.26 -46.06
C ARG A 99 16.83 -1.11 -45.06
N SER A 100 17.66 -0.09 -45.33
CA SER A 100 17.71 1.14 -44.54
C SER A 100 16.38 1.90 -44.59
N THR A 101 15.76 2.04 -45.77
CA THR A 101 14.44 2.65 -45.96
C THR A 101 13.36 1.94 -45.16
N LEU A 102 13.29 0.60 -45.23
CA LEU A 102 12.35 -0.19 -44.43
C LEU A 102 12.60 -0.02 -42.93
N ARG A 103 13.87 -0.04 -42.47
CA ARG A 103 14.21 0.23 -41.07
C ARG A 103 13.76 1.64 -40.65
N GLY A 104 13.91 2.63 -41.52
CA GLY A 104 13.45 4.01 -41.31
C GLY A 104 11.93 4.09 -41.18
N ALA A 105 11.18 3.48 -42.11
CA ALA A 105 9.72 3.42 -42.08
C ALA A 105 9.21 2.72 -40.80
N ILE A 106 9.78 1.57 -40.44
CA ILE A 106 9.43 0.85 -39.20
C ILE A 106 9.69 1.71 -37.96
N ARG A 107 10.82 2.43 -37.91
CA ARG A 107 11.13 3.33 -36.79
C ARG A 107 10.11 4.47 -36.69
N ARG A 108 9.76 5.11 -37.81
CA ARG A 108 8.74 6.17 -37.85
C ARG A 108 7.37 5.67 -37.43
N ALA A 109 6.93 4.53 -37.97
CA ALA A 109 5.62 3.96 -37.70
C ALA A 109 5.48 3.52 -36.23
N ARG A 110 6.50 2.87 -35.67
CA ARG A 110 6.56 2.56 -34.22
C ARG A 110 6.50 3.80 -33.35
N ARG A 111 7.20 4.86 -33.74
CA ARG A 111 7.21 6.12 -32.98
C ARG A 111 5.86 6.85 -33.06
N SER A 112 5.27 6.96 -34.25
CA SER A 112 3.95 7.56 -34.43
C SER A 112 2.87 6.86 -33.61
N HIS A 113 2.86 5.52 -33.64
CA HIS A 113 1.95 4.73 -32.81
C HIS A 113 2.19 4.95 -31.31
N ALA A 114 3.45 4.96 -30.87
CA ALA A 114 3.78 5.24 -29.47
C ALA A 114 3.31 6.64 -29.03
N ASP A 115 3.48 7.65 -29.88
CA ASP A 115 3.03 9.02 -29.65
C ASP A 115 1.50 9.08 -29.54
N GLN A 116 0.76 8.44 -30.45
CA GLN A 116 -0.70 8.38 -30.43
C GLN A 116 -1.22 7.70 -29.15
N VAL A 117 -0.61 6.58 -28.75
CA VAL A 117 -0.97 5.88 -27.51
C VAL A 117 -0.70 6.75 -26.28
N CYS A 118 0.40 7.50 -26.26
CA CYS A 118 0.72 8.41 -25.17
C CYS A 118 -0.19 9.64 -25.10
N GLN A 119 -0.64 10.15 -26.26
CA GLN A 119 -1.60 11.26 -26.36
C GLN A 119 -3.00 10.84 -25.88
N ASN A 120 -3.42 9.62 -26.21
CA ASN A 120 -4.71 9.05 -25.79
C ASN A 120 -4.66 8.40 -24.39
N ALA A 121 -3.61 8.66 -23.62
CA ALA A 121 -3.47 8.14 -22.27
C ALA A 121 -4.57 8.69 -21.35
N THR A 122 -5.20 7.82 -20.58
CA THR A 122 -6.14 8.18 -19.50
C THR A 122 -5.50 7.89 -18.16
N THR A 123 -5.97 8.52 -17.08
CA THR A 123 -5.46 8.28 -15.72
C THR A 123 -5.39 6.78 -15.37
N GLY A 124 -6.34 5.96 -15.84
CA GLY A 124 -6.32 4.51 -15.65
C GLY A 124 -5.34 3.75 -16.56
N SER A 125 -5.11 4.21 -17.80
CA SER A 125 -4.21 3.53 -18.74
C SER A 125 -2.73 3.87 -18.54
N VAL A 126 -2.42 5.03 -17.96
CA VAL A 126 -1.08 5.57 -17.76
C VAL A 126 -0.09 4.57 -17.14
N PHE A 127 -0.54 3.79 -16.15
CA PHE A 127 0.30 2.80 -15.49
C PHE A 127 0.64 1.59 -16.39
N ARG A 128 -0.21 1.26 -17.37
CA ARG A 128 0.07 0.17 -18.32
C ARG A 128 1.29 0.48 -19.19
N TYR A 129 1.49 1.75 -19.56
CA TYR A 129 2.61 2.19 -20.39
C TYR A 129 3.96 2.16 -19.66
N THR A 130 3.97 2.12 -18.31
CA THR A 130 5.21 1.90 -17.55
C THR A 130 5.86 0.55 -17.83
N ASN A 131 5.12 -0.42 -18.39
CA ASN A 131 5.71 -1.68 -18.80
C ASN A 131 6.59 -1.57 -20.06
N TRP A 132 6.46 -0.49 -20.83
CA TRP A 132 7.24 -0.30 -22.06
C TRP A 132 8.72 -0.08 -21.76
N TYR A 133 9.04 0.76 -20.76
CA TYR A 133 10.43 1.00 -20.38
C TYR A 133 11.08 -0.16 -19.64
N LYS A 134 10.26 -0.99 -18.97
CA LYS A 134 10.74 -2.21 -18.33
C LYS A 134 11.19 -3.26 -19.34
N GLY A 135 10.96 -3.03 -20.65
CA GLY A 135 11.50 -3.86 -21.72
C GLY A 135 11.03 -5.31 -21.70
N LYS A 136 9.90 -5.62 -21.03
CA LYS A 136 9.35 -6.98 -20.94
C LYS A 136 8.95 -7.46 -22.35
N ARG A 137 9.86 -8.17 -23.01
CA ARG A 137 9.56 -8.95 -24.21
C ARG A 137 8.96 -10.27 -23.76
N ARG A 138 7.85 -10.69 -24.37
CA ARG A 138 7.40 -12.08 -24.29
C ARG A 138 8.31 -12.90 -25.19
N SER A 139 9.44 -13.30 -24.66
CA SER A 139 10.32 -14.29 -25.26
C SER A 139 10.14 -15.58 -24.46
N PRO A 140 10.16 -16.75 -25.13
CA PRO A 140 10.28 -18.02 -24.43
C PRO A 140 11.44 -17.99 -23.44
N LEU A 141 11.33 -18.73 -22.35
CA LEU A 141 12.40 -18.93 -21.40
C LEU A 141 13.65 -19.46 -22.15
N PRO A 142 14.85 -18.98 -21.80
CA PRO A 142 16.08 -19.52 -22.38
C PRO A 142 16.21 -21.04 -22.10
N PRO A 143 17.08 -21.75 -22.81
CA PRO A 143 17.45 -23.12 -22.45
C PRO A 143 17.89 -23.19 -20.98
N ILE A 144 17.42 -24.21 -20.26
CA ILE A 144 17.64 -24.37 -18.82
C ILE A 144 18.63 -25.49 -18.57
N ARG A 145 19.58 -25.31 -17.64
CA ARG A 145 20.53 -26.37 -17.26
C ARG A 145 19.83 -27.45 -16.45
N TYR A 146 19.93 -28.69 -16.90
CA TYR A 146 19.36 -29.87 -16.24
C TYR A 146 20.04 -31.15 -16.70
N GLY A 147 20.31 -32.09 -15.78
CA GLY A 147 20.89 -33.40 -16.11
C GLY A 147 22.23 -33.37 -16.85
N GLY A 148 23.10 -32.40 -16.55
CA GLY A 148 24.40 -32.24 -17.23
C GLY A 148 24.34 -31.53 -18.60
N GLY A 149 23.15 -31.15 -19.09
CA GLY A 149 22.95 -30.47 -20.38
C GLY A 149 22.00 -29.28 -20.31
N LEU A 150 21.59 -28.78 -21.49
CA LEU A 150 20.59 -27.71 -21.64
C LEU A 150 19.29 -28.27 -22.22
N VAL A 151 18.17 -28.04 -21.53
CA VAL A 151 16.83 -28.44 -21.97
C VAL A 151 16.07 -27.26 -22.59
N THR A 152 15.41 -27.51 -23.71
CA THR A 152 14.68 -26.49 -24.50
C THR A 152 13.16 -26.71 -24.48
N GLN A 153 12.71 -27.95 -24.28
CA GLN A 153 11.29 -28.32 -24.30
C GLN A 153 10.56 -27.90 -23.02
N PRO A 154 9.33 -27.36 -23.09
CA PRO A 154 8.58 -26.90 -21.92
C PRO A 154 8.43 -27.95 -20.80
N GLN A 155 8.17 -29.21 -21.15
CA GLN A 155 8.00 -30.31 -20.19
C GLN A 155 9.31 -30.61 -19.44
N GLN A 156 10.43 -30.66 -20.14
CA GLN A 156 11.74 -30.89 -19.51
C GLN A 156 12.17 -29.70 -18.64
N LYS A 157 11.91 -28.46 -19.10
CA LYS A 157 12.09 -27.26 -18.27
C LYS A 157 11.23 -27.32 -17.01
N ALA A 158 9.98 -27.76 -17.12
CA ALA A 158 9.06 -27.88 -15.98
C ALA A 158 9.59 -28.87 -14.92
N VAL A 159 10.14 -30.02 -15.33
CA VAL A 159 10.80 -30.97 -14.43
C VAL A 159 12.00 -30.31 -13.73
N ALA A 160 12.89 -29.69 -14.51
CA ALA A 160 14.09 -29.00 -13.98
C ALA A 160 13.75 -27.93 -12.94
N PHE A 161 12.69 -27.15 -13.18
CA PHE A 161 12.20 -26.17 -12.22
C PHE A 161 11.58 -26.82 -10.99
N THR A 162 10.76 -27.85 -11.18
CA THR A 162 10.04 -28.53 -10.10
C THR A 162 11.01 -29.15 -9.10
N GLU A 163 11.98 -29.93 -9.57
CA GLU A 163 12.97 -30.56 -8.69
C GLU A 163 13.81 -29.53 -7.94
N LYS A 164 14.11 -28.38 -8.56
CA LYS A 164 14.87 -27.32 -7.88
C LYS A 164 14.04 -26.52 -6.87
N PHE A 165 12.76 -26.28 -7.16
CA PHE A 165 11.90 -25.46 -6.32
C PHE A 165 11.30 -26.22 -5.15
N PHE A 166 11.01 -27.51 -5.36
CA PHE A 166 10.30 -28.37 -4.41
C PHE A 166 11.12 -29.65 -4.18
N PRO A 167 12.31 -29.55 -3.56
CA PRO A 167 13.11 -30.73 -3.24
C PRO A 167 12.31 -31.67 -2.31
N LYS A 168 12.47 -32.99 -2.49
CA LYS A 168 11.59 -34.04 -1.93
C LYS A 168 11.69 -34.26 -0.41
N SER A 169 12.60 -33.62 0.31
CA SER A 169 12.89 -33.97 1.69
C SER A 169 12.02 -33.17 2.68
N SER A 170 11.03 -33.84 3.29
CA SER A 170 10.77 -33.53 4.71
C SER A 170 11.99 -33.99 5.50
N SER A 171 12.48 -33.17 6.41
CA SER A 171 13.47 -33.63 7.38
C SER A 171 12.83 -34.72 8.25
N ALA A 172 13.45 -35.88 8.37
CA ALA A 172 13.01 -36.98 9.26
C ALA A 172 13.05 -36.63 10.76
N HIS A 173 13.38 -35.37 11.10
CA HIS A 173 13.69 -34.88 12.45
C HIS A 173 13.04 -33.52 12.76
N VAL A 174 11.78 -33.30 12.38
CA VAL A 174 11.04 -32.12 12.89
C VAL A 174 10.59 -32.43 14.31
N SER A 175 11.01 -31.59 15.26
CA SER A 175 10.62 -31.74 16.67
C SER A 175 9.33 -30.97 16.93
N LEU A 176 8.31 -31.65 17.49
CA LEU A 176 7.08 -31.03 18.02
C LEU A 176 7.28 -30.48 19.44
N GLU A 177 8.52 -30.15 19.80
CA GLU A 177 8.78 -29.50 21.07
C GLU A 177 8.26 -28.06 21.08
N PRO A 178 7.87 -27.55 22.26
CA PRO A 178 7.35 -26.20 22.40
C PRO A 178 8.30 -25.10 21.93
N LEU A 179 9.62 -25.31 22.03
CA LEU A 179 10.66 -24.34 21.66
C LEU A 179 10.36 -22.91 22.14
N GLY A 180 9.89 -22.78 23.39
CA GLY A 180 9.54 -21.50 24.02
C GLY A 180 8.19 -20.88 23.62
N VAL A 181 7.43 -21.49 22.71
CA VAL A 181 6.05 -21.06 22.37
C VAL A 181 5.16 -21.29 23.59
N PRO A 182 4.34 -20.31 24.04
CA PRO A 182 3.46 -20.48 25.20
C PRO A 182 2.31 -21.46 24.91
N ASN A 183 1.63 -21.96 25.93
CA ASN A 183 0.37 -22.69 25.78
C ASN A 183 -0.80 -21.79 26.21
N ILE A 184 -1.43 -21.12 25.23
CA ILE A 184 -2.49 -20.13 25.44
C ILE A 184 -3.85 -20.84 25.30
N PRO A 185 -4.85 -20.54 26.15
CA PRO A 185 -6.20 -21.08 25.99
C PRO A 185 -6.79 -20.81 24.61
N ARG A 186 -7.49 -21.81 24.06
CA ARG A 186 -8.15 -21.72 22.76
C ARG A 186 -9.20 -20.61 22.76
N ARG A 187 -9.19 -19.80 21.70
CA ARG A 187 -10.18 -18.74 21.46
C ARG A 187 -11.33 -19.27 20.59
N LYS A 188 -12.48 -18.62 20.72
CA LYS A 188 -13.67 -18.93 19.93
C LYS A 188 -13.50 -18.49 18.47
N TRP A 189 -13.77 -19.41 17.54
CA TRP A 189 -13.92 -19.09 16.13
C TRP A 189 -15.35 -18.59 15.81
N HIS A 190 -15.47 -17.73 14.80
CA HIS A 190 -16.73 -17.10 14.41
C HIS A 190 -17.05 -17.42 12.95
N ASN A 191 -18.32 -17.48 12.58
CA ASN A 191 -18.70 -17.64 11.17
C ASN A 191 -18.29 -16.42 10.34
N ILE A 192 -18.02 -16.63 9.06
CA ILE A 192 -17.84 -15.57 8.05
C ILE A 192 -19.19 -14.89 7.81
N ILE A 193 -19.15 -13.56 7.74
CA ILE A 193 -20.29 -12.71 7.37
C ILE A 193 -20.14 -12.18 5.94
N LYS A 194 -21.25 -11.77 5.33
CA LYS A 194 -21.28 -11.26 3.94
C LYS A 194 -20.33 -10.07 3.75
N GLU A 195 -20.27 -9.18 4.73
CA GLU A 195 -19.44 -7.98 4.73
C GLU A 195 -17.94 -8.31 4.64
N GLU A 196 -17.47 -9.40 5.25
CA GLU A 196 -16.07 -9.82 5.14
C GLU A 196 -15.72 -10.23 3.71
N VAL A 197 -16.64 -10.92 3.03
CA VAL A 197 -16.50 -11.31 1.62
C VAL A 197 -16.54 -10.07 0.72
N GLU A 198 -17.48 -9.15 0.95
CA GLU A 198 -17.59 -7.89 0.22
C GLU A 198 -16.32 -7.04 0.37
N GLU A 199 -15.80 -6.87 1.59
CA GLU A 199 -14.55 -6.16 1.86
C GLU A 199 -13.35 -6.85 1.20
N ALA A 200 -13.30 -8.19 1.19
CA ALA A 200 -12.22 -8.96 0.54
C ALA A 200 -12.25 -8.81 -0.99
N LEU A 201 -13.45 -8.83 -1.58
CA LEU A 201 -13.66 -8.64 -3.01
C LEU A 201 -13.37 -7.19 -3.43
N ALA A 202 -13.88 -6.19 -2.69
CA ALA A 202 -13.71 -4.77 -3.00
C ALA A 202 -12.22 -4.37 -3.11
N GLU A 203 -11.36 -4.87 -2.22
CA GLU A 203 -9.92 -4.63 -2.24
C GLU A 203 -9.17 -5.42 -3.33
N SER A 204 -9.84 -6.35 -4.01
CA SER A 204 -9.24 -7.21 -5.02
C SER A 204 -9.22 -6.55 -6.41
N SER A 205 -8.09 -6.69 -7.11
CA SER A 205 -7.92 -6.17 -8.47
C SER A 205 -8.73 -6.97 -9.48
N ASN A 206 -9.51 -6.26 -10.29
CA ASN A 206 -10.31 -6.83 -11.38
C ASN A 206 -9.48 -7.48 -12.50
N THR A 207 -8.15 -7.30 -12.52
CA THR A 207 -7.26 -7.77 -13.59
C THR A 207 -6.19 -8.72 -13.09
N SER A 208 -6.40 -9.37 -11.95
CA SER A 208 -5.49 -10.41 -11.45
C SER A 208 -5.39 -11.57 -12.44
N ALA A 209 -4.23 -12.23 -12.49
CA ALA A 209 -4.10 -13.48 -13.24
C ALA A 209 -4.99 -14.57 -12.58
N PRO A 210 -5.77 -15.32 -13.38
CA PRO A 210 -6.63 -16.38 -12.88
C PRO A 210 -5.84 -17.64 -12.52
N GLY A 211 -6.52 -18.57 -11.83
CA GLY A 211 -6.05 -19.94 -11.59
C GLY A 211 -6.15 -20.83 -12.82
N ALA A 212 -6.31 -22.14 -12.60
CA ALA A 212 -6.52 -23.16 -13.62
C ALA A 212 -7.88 -23.00 -14.34
N PHE A 213 -8.94 -22.60 -13.63
CA PHE A 213 -10.30 -22.43 -14.18
C PHE A 213 -10.49 -21.11 -14.93
N GLY A 214 -9.49 -20.23 -14.98
CA GLY A 214 -9.57 -19.00 -15.78
C GLY A 214 -10.41 -17.87 -15.16
N THR A 215 -10.92 -18.03 -13.94
CA THR A 215 -11.75 -17.04 -13.24
C THR A 215 -10.88 -15.96 -12.57
N ASN A 216 -11.20 -14.68 -12.80
CA ASN A 216 -10.53 -13.56 -12.15
C ASN A 216 -11.45 -12.91 -11.09
N TYR A 217 -10.95 -11.92 -10.33
CA TYR A 217 -11.75 -11.27 -9.30
C TYR A 217 -12.92 -10.44 -9.85
N ARG A 218 -12.90 -10.04 -11.13
CA ARG A 218 -14.06 -9.37 -11.73
C ARG A 218 -15.23 -10.35 -11.82
N LEU A 219 -14.99 -11.54 -12.36
CA LEU A 219 -16.02 -12.58 -12.47
C LEU A 219 -16.48 -13.04 -11.08
N LEU A 220 -15.57 -13.17 -10.10
CA LEU A 220 -15.95 -13.54 -8.73
C LEU A 220 -16.82 -12.48 -8.05
N LYS A 221 -16.60 -11.19 -8.32
CA LYS A 221 -17.49 -10.11 -7.84
C LYS A 221 -18.90 -10.28 -8.39
N TRP A 222 -19.01 -10.49 -9.69
CA TRP A 222 -20.31 -10.72 -10.34
C TRP A 222 -20.98 -11.98 -9.82
N ALA A 223 -20.25 -13.08 -9.65
CA ALA A 223 -20.76 -14.32 -9.07
C ALA A 223 -21.31 -14.10 -7.64
N PHE A 224 -20.56 -13.37 -6.80
CA PHE A 224 -21.00 -13.05 -5.45
C PHE A 224 -22.24 -12.14 -5.45
N ASP A 225 -22.27 -11.10 -6.28
CA ASP A 225 -23.44 -10.23 -6.40
C ASP A 225 -24.68 -11.00 -6.91
N ALA A 226 -24.48 -12.02 -7.75
CA ALA A 226 -25.53 -12.88 -8.28
C ALA A 226 -26.12 -13.84 -7.24
N ASN A 227 -25.28 -14.46 -6.40
CA ASN A 227 -25.68 -15.37 -5.34
C ASN A 227 -24.68 -15.33 -4.17
N LYS A 228 -24.96 -14.46 -3.20
CA LYS A 228 -24.11 -14.28 -2.00
C LYS A 228 -24.13 -15.50 -1.09
N ASP A 229 -25.28 -16.16 -0.99
CA ASP A 229 -25.52 -17.22 -0.01
C ASP A 229 -24.74 -18.49 -0.36
N ALA A 230 -24.66 -18.86 -1.64
CA ALA A 230 -23.87 -20.01 -2.07
C ALA A 230 -22.38 -19.88 -1.72
N ILE A 231 -21.77 -18.73 -1.99
CA ILE A 231 -20.34 -18.51 -1.67
C ILE A 231 -20.13 -18.46 -0.14
N LEU A 232 -21.06 -17.84 0.59
CA LEU A 232 -20.99 -17.76 2.05
C LEU A 232 -21.12 -19.14 2.70
N ALA A 233 -22.05 -19.97 2.24
CA ALA A 233 -22.26 -21.34 2.71
C ALA A 233 -21.03 -22.20 2.44
N LEU A 234 -20.43 -22.12 1.25
CA LEU A 234 -19.16 -22.79 0.96
C LEU A 234 -18.07 -22.39 1.96
N TYR A 235 -17.88 -21.10 2.19
CA TYR A 235 -16.82 -20.60 3.07
C TYR A 235 -17.03 -20.98 4.54
N ASN A 236 -18.26 -20.90 5.03
CA ASN A 236 -18.59 -21.31 6.40
C ASN A 236 -18.45 -22.83 6.57
N GLY A 237 -18.93 -23.62 5.60
CA GLY A 237 -18.77 -25.07 5.60
C GLY A 237 -17.31 -25.52 5.55
N CYS A 238 -16.45 -24.83 4.79
CA CYS A 238 -15.01 -25.09 4.79
C CYS A 238 -14.40 -24.93 6.19
N LEU A 239 -14.83 -23.91 6.94
CA LEU A 239 -14.28 -23.63 8.25
C LEU A 239 -14.86 -24.51 9.35
N SER A 240 -16.17 -24.75 9.36
CA SER A 240 -16.82 -25.61 10.36
C SER A 240 -16.32 -27.06 10.27
N SER A 241 -16.11 -27.57 9.05
CA SER A 241 -15.56 -28.91 8.82
C SER A 241 -14.04 -29.01 8.96
N GLY A 242 -13.33 -27.87 9.04
CA GLY A 242 -11.87 -27.85 8.95
C GLY A 242 -11.32 -28.35 7.60
N TYR A 243 -12.11 -28.29 6.53
CA TYR A 243 -11.77 -28.85 5.22
C TYR A 243 -11.66 -27.77 4.14
N HIS A 244 -10.58 -27.81 3.34
CA HIS A 244 -10.44 -26.94 2.16
C HIS A 244 -10.57 -27.75 0.87
N PRO A 245 -11.47 -27.47 -0.07
CA PRO A 245 -11.65 -28.27 -1.29
C PRO A 245 -10.37 -28.44 -2.13
N LYS A 246 -10.14 -29.63 -2.70
CA LYS A 246 -8.93 -29.99 -3.48
C LYS A 246 -8.78 -29.13 -4.74
N ASN A 247 -9.87 -28.85 -5.43
CA ASN A 247 -9.88 -27.96 -6.59
C ASN A 247 -9.49 -26.51 -6.24
N LEU A 248 -9.65 -26.09 -4.98
CA LEU A 248 -9.21 -24.79 -4.46
C LEU A 248 -7.77 -24.79 -3.94
N ARG A 249 -7.14 -25.97 -3.77
CA ARG A 249 -5.72 -26.14 -3.40
C ARG A 249 -4.78 -26.11 -4.61
N ASN A 250 -5.26 -26.51 -5.78
CA ASN A 250 -4.45 -26.63 -6.99
C ASN A 250 -3.87 -25.26 -7.41
N ALA A 251 -2.57 -25.24 -7.74
CA ALA A 251 -1.86 -24.04 -8.14
C ALA A 251 -1.33 -24.12 -9.57
N VAL A 252 -1.53 -23.07 -10.36
CA VAL A 252 -0.74 -22.91 -11.59
C VAL A 252 0.57 -22.19 -11.25
N ILE A 253 1.71 -22.85 -11.48
CA ILE A 253 3.03 -22.29 -11.16
C ILE A 253 3.52 -21.43 -12.33
N ALA A 254 3.57 -20.12 -12.10
CA ALA A 254 4.20 -19.17 -13.00
C ALA A 254 5.66 -18.95 -12.61
N VAL A 255 6.57 -19.19 -13.55
CA VAL A 255 8.02 -19.02 -13.33
C VAL A 255 8.41 -17.58 -13.62
N ILE A 256 8.82 -16.83 -12.58
CA ILE A 256 9.18 -15.42 -12.70
C ILE A 256 10.69 -15.20 -12.46
N PRO A 257 11.41 -14.51 -13.37
CA PRO A 257 12.81 -14.13 -13.17
C PRO A 257 13.06 -13.38 -11.86
N LYS A 258 14.08 -13.81 -11.09
CA LYS A 258 14.64 -12.99 -10.02
C LYS A 258 15.39 -11.80 -10.65
N PRO A 259 15.26 -10.59 -10.10
CA PRO A 259 15.96 -9.42 -10.63
C PRO A 259 17.48 -9.58 -10.50
N ASN A 260 18.22 -8.98 -11.44
CA ASN A 260 19.69 -8.88 -11.43
C ASN A 260 20.46 -10.21 -11.41
N ARG A 261 19.88 -11.30 -11.94
CA ARG A 261 20.62 -12.55 -12.15
C ARG A 261 21.38 -12.48 -13.48
N LYS A 262 22.68 -12.81 -13.42
CA LYS A 262 23.58 -12.78 -14.59
C LYS A 262 23.30 -13.96 -15.54
N ASP A 263 23.13 -15.16 -14.97
CA ASP A 263 22.83 -16.38 -15.72
C ASP A 263 21.36 -16.75 -15.55
N MET A 264 20.62 -16.71 -16.66
CA MET A 264 19.20 -17.05 -16.75
C MET A 264 18.95 -18.50 -17.20
N SER A 265 20.00 -19.29 -17.45
CA SER A 265 19.90 -20.73 -17.72
C SER A 265 19.73 -21.57 -16.44
N GLU A 266 20.01 -20.99 -15.28
CA GLU A 266 19.95 -21.64 -13.98
C GLU A 266 18.53 -21.61 -13.38
N PRO A 267 17.92 -22.74 -12.99
CA PRO A 267 16.58 -22.76 -12.38
C PRO A 267 16.46 -21.87 -11.12
N LYS A 268 17.52 -21.80 -10.30
CA LYS A 268 17.60 -20.94 -9.10
C LYS A 268 17.47 -19.44 -9.39
N SER A 269 17.64 -19.01 -10.64
CA SER A 269 17.46 -17.62 -11.08
C SER A 269 15.99 -17.21 -11.18
N TYR A 270 15.05 -18.10 -10.91
CA TYR A 270 13.62 -17.85 -10.99
C TYR A 270 12.89 -18.13 -9.66
N ARG A 271 11.65 -17.66 -9.54
CA ARG A 271 10.74 -17.92 -8.43
C ARG A 271 9.49 -18.65 -8.93
N PRO A 272 9.01 -19.70 -8.22
CA PRO A 272 7.71 -20.28 -8.47
C PRO A 272 6.62 -19.40 -7.84
N ILE A 273 5.76 -18.78 -8.64
CA ILE A 273 4.58 -18.07 -8.12
C ILE A 273 3.35 -18.94 -8.32
N SER A 274 2.70 -19.28 -7.21
CA SER A 274 1.46 -20.06 -7.18
C SER A 274 0.25 -19.19 -7.52
N LEU A 275 -0.37 -19.46 -8.67
CA LEU A 275 -1.63 -18.86 -9.07
C LEU A 275 -2.79 -19.79 -8.65
N LEU A 276 -3.33 -19.55 -7.46
CA LEU A 276 -4.54 -20.22 -6.94
C LEU A 276 -5.83 -19.63 -7.55
N GLU A 277 -6.94 -20.35 -7.43
CA GLU A 277 -8.27 -19.85 -7.83
C GLU A 277 -8.67 -18.60 -7.05
N THR A 278 -9.40 -17.68 -7.68
CA THR A 278 -9.87 -16.47 -6.98
C THR A 278 -10.87 -16.77 -5.89
N LEU A 279 -11.70 -17.82 -6.07
CA LEU A 279 -12.61 -18.31 -5.03
C LEU A 279 -11.83 -18.76 -3.78
N SER A 280 -10.71 -19.46 -3.96
CA SER A 280 -9.78 -19.84 -2.88
C SER A 280 -9.13 -18.62 -2.24
N LYS A 281 -8.52 -17.74 -3.05
CA LYS A 281 -7.81 -16.55 -2.57
C LYS A 281 -8.70 -15.57 -1.81
N CYS A 282 -9.98 -15.51 -2.14
CA CYS A 282 -10.93 -14.67 -1.40
C CYS A 282 -11.13 -15.21 0.02
N LEU A 283 -11.36 -16.52 0.20
CA LEU A 283 -11.38 -17.14 1.53
C LEU A 283 -10.05 -16.93 2.26
N GLU A 284 -8.92 -17.20 1.60
CA GLU A 284 -7.59 -17.00 2.18
C GLU A 284 -7.39 -15.55 2.69
N LYS A 285 -7.90 -14.53 1.98
CA LYS A 285 -7.84 -13.13 2.43
C LYS A 285 -8.64 -12.87 3.69
N ILE A 286 -9.85 -13.44 3.79
CA ILE A 286 -10.69 -13.32 4.98
C ILE A 286 -9.96 -13.91 6.18
N ILE A 287 -9.46 -15.14 6.04
CA ILE A 287 -8.68 -15.81 7.08
C ILE A 287 -7.43 -15.02 7.45
N THR A 288 -6.69 -14.50 6.46
CA THR A 288 -5.50 -13.67 6.70
C THR A 288 -5.83 -12.47 7.59
N ARG A 289 -6.92 -11.75 7.31
CA ARG A 289 -7.32 -10.59 8.12
C ARG A 289 -7.66 -10.99 9.55
N ARG A 290 -8.32 -12.14 9.75
CA ARG A 290 -8.64 -12.67 11.08
C ARG A 290 -7.39 -13.06 11.86
N LEU A 291 -6.47 -13.81 11.24
CA LEU A 291 -5.22 -14.22 11.89
C LEU A 291 -4.33 -13.03 12.24
N ILE A 292 -4.22 -12.04 11.36
CA ILE A 292 -3.50 -10.79 11.63
C ILE A 292 -4.14 -10.02 12.78
N TYR A 293 -5.48 -9.90 12.78
CA TYR A 293 -6.21 -9.25 13.86
C TYR A 293 -5.96 -9.94 15.21
N GLU A 294 -6.08 -11.26 15.29
CA GLU A 294 -5.82 -12.00 16.54
C GLU A 294 -4.36 -11.89 16.98
N ALA A 295 -3.41 -12.05 16.05
CA ALA A 295 -1.98 -11.95 16.32
C ALA A 295 -1.62 -10.58 16.91
N GLY A 296 -2.20 -9.51 16.36
CA GLY A 296 -2.01 -8.14 16.85
C GLY A 296 -2.75 -7.83 18.15
N LYS A 297 -4.02 -8.24 18.26
CA LYS A 297 -4.87 -8.00 19.43
C LYS A 297 -4.35 -8.68 20.69
N HIS A 298 -3.87 -9.91 20.55
CA HIS A 298 -3.40 -10.75 21.66
C HIS A 298 -1.87 -10.83 21.77
N ASN A 299 -1.13 -10.09 20.92
CA ASN A 299 0.33 -10.06 20.93
C ASN A 299 0.96 -11.46 20.79
N LEU A 300 0.45 -12.27 19.86
CA LEU A 300 0.83 -13.68 19.71
C LEU A 300 2.19 -13.87 19.04
N VAL A 301 2.54 -12.96 18.13
CA VAL A 301 3.83 -12.97 17.41
C VAL A 301 4.80 -12.00 18.11
N PRO A 302 6.05 -12.39 18.38
CA PRO A 302 7.07 -11.50 18.93
C PRO A 302 7.18 -10.19 18.13
N GLN A 303 7.26 -9.07 18.84
CA GLN A 303 7.24 -7.74 18.23
C GLN A 303 8.50 -7.44 17.39
N SER A 304 9.56 -8.23 17.57
CA SER A 304 10.76 -8.27 16.72
C SER A 304 10.49 -8.74 15.28
N GLN A 305 9.36 -9.41 14.99
CA GLN A 305 8.94 -9.77 13.63
C GLN A 305 8.20 -8.60 12.96
N PHE A 306 8.86 -7.85 12.09
CA PHE A 306 8.29 -6.71 11.36
C PHE A 306 7.49 -7.09 10.11
N GLY A 307 7.77 -8.25 9.53
CA GLY A 307 7.09 -8.77 8.34
C GLY A 307 5.81 -9.54 8.68
N GLY A 308 4.90 -9.67 7.71
CA GLY A 308 3.69 -10.51 7.84
C GLY A 308 2.68 -10.10 8.93
N ARG A 309 2.86 -8.94 9.56
CA ARG A 309 1.93 -8.33 10.54
C ARG A 309 1.40 -6.98 10.07
N ASP A 310 0.31 -6.52 10.66
CA ASP A 310 -0.20 -5.17 10.42
C ASP A 310 0.46 -4.11 11.32
N MET A 311 0.20 -2.83 11.00
CA MET A 311 0.73 -1.66 11.71
C MET A 311 2.26 -1.66 11.93
N SER A 312 2.99 -2.31 11.01
CA SER A 312 4.45 -2.37 10.94
C SER A 312 4.90 -2.20 9.49
N SER A 313 6.15 -1.78 9.29
CA SER A 313 6.76 -1.58 7.98
C SER A 313 8.27 -1.73 8.03
N CYS A 314 8.91 -1.86 6.87
CA CYS A 314 10.38 -1.83 6.79
C CYS A 314 10.95 -0.52 7.36
N SER A 315 10.24 0.61 7.21
CA SER A 315 10.69 1.89 7.79
C SER A 315 10.67 1.85 9.32
N ASP A 316 9.74 1.11 9.91
CA ASP A 316 9.64 0.98 11.36
C ASP A 316 10.79 0.12 11.90
N ALA A 317 11.12 -0.98 11.23
CA ALA A 317 12.31 -1.78 11.53
C ALA A 317 13.60 -0.95 11.43
N GLY A 318 13.74 -0.16 10.37
CA GLY A 318 14.85 0.77 10.17
C GLY A 318 14.96 1.85 11.26
N LEU A 319 13.83 2.41 11.68
CA LEU A 319 13.78 3.39 12.77
C LEU A 319 14.19 2.78 14.11
N CYS A 320 13.73 1.57 14.43
CA CYS A 320 14.11 0.87 15.66
C CYS A 320 15.59 0.49 15.68
N LEU A 321 16.11 -0.08 14.59
CA LEU A 321 17.53 -0.44 14.46
C LEU A 321 18.44 0.79 14.64
N THR A 322 18.16 1.86 13.90
CA THR A 322 18.96 3.09 14.00
C THR A 322 18.85 3.75 15.36
N HIS A 323 17.66 3.72 15.98
CA HIS A 323 17.47 4.19 17.34
C HIS A 323 18.36 3.42 18.32
N ASP A 324 18.33 2.10 18.28
CA ASP A 324 19.08 1.26 19.21
C ASP A 324 20.59 1.46 19.04
N ILE A 325 21.10 1.54 17.80
CA ILE A 325 22.51 1.87 17.55
C ILE A 325 22.90 3.21 18.21
N HIS A 326 22.08 4.26 18.04
CA HIS A 326 22.34 5.56 18.67
C HIS A 326 22.29 5.51 20.20
N VAL A 327 21.38 4.73 20.79
CA VAL A 327 21.27 4.54 22.24
C VAL A 327 22.53 3.86 22.78
N GLN A 328 22.97 2.77 22.14
CA GLN A 328 24.16 2.03 22.58
C GLN A 328 25.45 2.86 22.43
N TRP A 329 25.59 3.61 21.32
CA TRP A 329 26.71 4.54 21.16
C TRP A 329 26.75 5.63 22.23
N ALA A 330 25.58 6.09 22.70
CA ALA A 330 25.52 7.09 23.75
C ALA A 330 25.92 6.53 25.12
N GLN A 331 25.85 5.21 25.30
CA GLN A 331 26.36 4.47 26.45
C GLN A 331 27.84 4.09 26.31
N GLY A 332 28.51 4.47 25.23
CA GLY A 332 29.92 4.15 24.98
C GLY A 332 30.17 2.77 24.36
N LYS A 333 29.12 1.96 24.14
CA LYS A 333 29.25 0.59 23.63
C LYS A 333 29.63 0.51 22.16
N HIS A 334 30.24 -0.61 21.81
CA HIS A 334 30.48 -1.06 20.45
C HIS A 334 29.27 -1.83 19.93
N VAL A 335 28.93 -1.66 18.65
CA VAL A 335 27.71 -2.25 18.07
C VAL A 335 28.05 -3.01 16.79
N SER A 336 27.53 -4.23 16.67
CA SER A 336 27.72 -5.10 15.50
C SER A 336 26.37 -5.64 15.04
N LEU A 337 26.15 -5.69 13.74
CA LEU A 337 24.94 -6.26 13.14
C LEU A 337 25.32 -7.42 12.23
N LEU A 338 24.70 -8.57 12.49
CA LEU A 338 24.72 -9.74 11.62
C LEU A 338 23.36 -9.86 10.94
N THR A 339 23.34 -9.92 9.61
CA THR A 339 22.11 -10.23 8.84
C THR A 339 22.19 -11.64 8.31
N MET A 340 21.12 -12.42 8.43
CA MET A 340 21.02 -13.82 8.00
C MET A 340 19.74 -14.03 7.18
N ASP A 341 19.82 -14.86 6.15
CA ASP A 341 18.72 -15.17 5.21
C ASP A 341 18.42 -16.67 5.29
N VAL A 342 17.16 -17.06 5.44
CA VAL A 342 16.78 -18.48 5.52
C VAL A 342 16.67 -19.09 4.12
N SER A 343 17.34 -20.23 3.91
CA SER A 343 17.36 -20.95 2.63
C SER A 343 15.97 -21.47 2.28
N GLY A 344 15.42 -20.99 1.16
CA GLY A 344 14.17 -21.53 0.61
C GLY A 344 12.95 -21.41 1.55
N TYR A 345 12.93 -20.46 2.49
CA TYR A 345 12.00 -20.39 3.62
C TYR A 345 10.56 -20.86 3.33
N PHE A 346 9.84 -20.19 2.42
CA PHE A 346 8.46 -20.54 2.09
C PHE A 346 8.28 -21.98 1.61
N ASN A 347 9.26 -22.57 0.93
CA ASN A 347 9.15 -23.91 0.38
C ASN A 347 9.47 -25.00 1.41
N ASN A 348 10.08 -24.63 2.54
CA ASN A 348 10.58 -25.55 3.56
C ASN A 348 9.83 -25.46 4.90
N VAL A 349 8.75 -24.66 4.99
CA VAL A 349 7.90 -24.60 6.20
C VAL A 349 7.25 -25.96 6.45
N ASP A 350 7.56 -26.59 7.59
CA ASP A 350 6.90 -27.84 7.99
C ASP A 350 5.44 -27.59 8.40
N HIS A 351 4.54 -28.44 7.91
CA HIS A 351 3.10 -28.25 8.12
C HIS A 351 2.70 -28.60 9.55
N GLU A 352 3.14 -29.73 10.10
CA GLU A 352 2.72 -30.17 11.43
C GLU A 352 3.28 -29.26 12.52
N GLN A 353 4.53 -28.80 12.39
CA GLN A 353 5.10 -27.84 13.34
C GLN A 353 4.42 -26.46 13.27
N LEU A 354 3.99 -26.02 12.09
CA LEU A 354 3.17 -24.81 11.95
C LEU A 354 1.83 -24.98 12.68
N ILE A 355 1.12 -26.09 12.47
CA ILE A 355 -0.17 -26.34 13.11
C ILE A 355 -0.01 -26.47 14.63
N TYR A 356 1.00 -27.20 15.10
CA TYR A 356 1.34 -27.29 16.52
C TYR A 356 1.57 -25.91 17.14
N THR A 357 2.33 -25.04 16.46
CA THR A 357 2.56 -23.66 16.90
C THR A 357 1.24 -22.87 16.96
N MET A 358 0.34 -23.04 15.99
CA MET A 358 -0.97 -22.38 16.01
C MET A 358 -1.84 -22.85 17.18
N GLU A 359 -1.91 -24.15 17.44
CA GLU A 359 -2.67 -24.72 18.57
C GLU A 359 -2.16 -24.19 19.91
N ARG A 360 -0.83 -24.16 20.08
CA ARG A 360 -0.15 -23.59 21.26
C ARG A 360 -0.47 -22.11 21.48
N LEU A 361 -0.63 -21.33 20.41
CA LEU A 361 -1.02 -19.93 20.50
C LEU A 361 -2.51 -19.72 20.77
N GLY A 362 -3.27 -20.80 20.98
CA GLY A 362 -4.69 -20.75 21.31
C GLY A 362 -5.58 -20.41 20.13
N TYR A 363 -5.15 -20.68 18.89
CA TYR A 363 -6.06 -20.66 17.75
C TYR A 363 -7.09 -21.80 17.87
N ALA A 364 -8.28 -21.58 17.32
CA ALA A 364 -9.36 -22.56 17.37
C ALA A 364 -9.04 -23.83 16.57
N ALA A 365 -9.61 -24.97 16.95
CA ALA A 365 -9.31 -26.25 16.32
C ALA A 365 -9.73 -26.26 14.84
N GLU A 366 -10.85 -25.62 14.54
CA GLU A 366 -11.44 -25.46 13.21
C GLU A 366 -10.45 -24.80 12.24
N ILE A 367 -9.82 -23.71 12.66
CA ILE A 367 -8.87 -22.99 11.79
C ILE A 367 -7.53 -23.71 11.68
N CYS A 368 -7.08 -24.39 12.74
CA CYS A 368 -5.90 -25.25 12.69
C CYS A 368 -6.11 -26.41 11.72
N GLN A 369 -7.24 -27.10 11.81
CA GLN A 369 -7.60 -28.20 10.91
C GLN A 369 -7.79 -27.72 9.47
N TRP A 370 -8.47 -26.59 9.25
CA TRP A 370 -8.59 -25.99 7.93
C TRP A 370 -7.22 -25.63 7.34
N THR A 371 -6.32 -25.06 8.14
CA THR A 371 -4.95 -24.74 7.69
C THR A 371 -4.17 -25.99 7.33
N ARG A 372 -4.29 -27.07 8.13
CA ARG A 372 -3.72 -28.39 7.82
C ARG A 372 -4.26 -28.90 6.48
N SER A 373 -5.58 -28.92 6.32
CA SER A 373 -6.26 -29.34 5.08
C SER A 373 -5.84 -28.51 3.86
N TYR A 374 -5.71 -27.19 4.01
CA TYR A 374 -5.24 -26.28 2.97
C TYR A 374 -3.81 -26.57 2.49
N LEU A 375 -2.93 -27.06 3.37
CA LEU A 375 -1.51 -27.32 3.07
C LEU A 375 -1.23 -28.75 2.59
N LEU A 376 -2.07 -29.72 2.94
CA LEU A 376 -1.92 -31.12 2.56
C LEU A 376 -2.41 -31.45 1.14
N ASP A 377 -1.81 -32.49 0.54
CA ASP A 377 -2.16 -33.07 -0.77
C ASP A 377 -2.28 -32.07 -1.91
N ARG A 378 -1.43 -31.03 -1.90
CA ARG A 378 -1.46 -30.01 -2.94
C ARG A 378 -0.88 -30.53 -4.24
N THR A 379 -1.56 -30.17 -5.32
CA THR A 379 -1.09 -30.36 -6.69
C THR A 379 -0.75 -29.02 -7.32
N ALA A 380 0.16 -29.05 -8.29
CA ALA A 380 0.54 -27.89 -9.05
C ALA A 380 0.70 -28.22 -10.53
N GLN A 381 0.48 -27.24 -11.40
CA GLN A 381 0.72 -27.35 -12.85
C GLN A 381 1.67 -26.23 -13.29
N PRO A 382 2.92 -26.55 -13.70
CA PRO A 382 3.83 -25.54 -14.23
C PRO A 382 3.33 -24.96 -15.54
N ARG A 383 3.32 -23.62 -15.65
CA ARG A 383 3.05 -22.92 -16.90
C ARG A 383 4.36 -22.38 -17.48
N ILE A 384 4.89 -23.08 -18.48
CA ILE A 384 6.19 -22.81 -19.13
C ILE A 384 5.93 -22.44 -20.59
N ASP A 385 6.44 -21.28 -21.04
CA ASP A 385 6.31 -20.83 -22.43
C ASP A 385 4.87 -20.87 -22.97
N ASP A 386 3.93 -20.37 -22.15
CA ASP A 386 2.47 -20.38 -22.39
C ASP A 386 1.84 -21.79 -22.52
N THR A 387 2.61 -22.85 -22.25
CA THR A 387 2.15 -24.24 -22.20
C THR A 387 1.88 -24.64 -20.75
N LEU A 388 0.71 -25.22 -20.48
CA LEU A 388 0.38 -25.82 -19.19
C LEU A 388 0.91 -27.26 -19.17
N CYS A 389 1.87 -27.54 -18.29
CA CYS A 389 2.49 -28.85 -18.18
C CYS A 389 1.67 -29.79 -17.28
N SER A 390 2.01 -31.08 -17.31
CA SER A 390 1.34 -32.09 -16.50
C SER A 390 1.31 -31.74 -15.01
N PRO A 391 0.23 -32.10 -14.28
CA PRO A 391 0.17 -31.93 -12.84
C PRO A 391 1.31 -32.65 -12.14
N ILE A 392 1.78 -32.03 -11.05
CA ILE A 392 2.78 -32.57 -10.14
C ILE A 392 2.22 -32.54 -8.72
N ASN A 393 2.58 -33.52 -7.91
CA ASN A 393 2.34 -33.50 -6.48
C ASN A 393 3.40 -32.62 -5.82
N LEU A 394 2.97 -31.69 -4.97
CA LEU A 394 3.89 -30.91 -4.17
C LEU A 394 4.28 -31.70 -2.90
N PRO A 395 5.50 -31.49 -2.37
CA PRO A 395 5.91 -32.06 -1.09
C PRO A 395 4.96 -31.66 0.05
N ALA A 396 4.93 -32.47 1.11
CA ALA A 396 4.22 -32.20 2.37
C ALA A 396 4.91 -31.12 3.23
N VAL A 397 5.61 -30.19 2.59
CA VAL A 397 6.25 -29.02 3.20
C VAL A 397 6.00 -27.79 2.32
N GLY A 398 6.15 -26.63 2.93
CA GLY A 398 6.09 -25.34 2.29
C GLY A 398 4.68 -24.77 2.15
N ILE A 399 4.62 -23.45 2.13
CA ILE A 399 3.45 -22.60 1.99
C ILE A 399 3.48 -21.88 0.63
N PRO A 400 2.34 -21.64 -0.02
CA PRO A 400 2.32 -21.29 -1.45
C PRO A 400 2.68 -19.81 -1.72
N GLN A 401 3.78 -19.58 -2.45
CA GLN A 401 4.24 -18.23 -2.79
C GLN A 401 3.23 -17.49 -3.69
N GLY A 402 2.61 -16.44 -3.18
CA GLY A 402 1.57 -15.67 -3.88
C GLY A 402 0.17 -15.81 -3.26
N SER A 403 0.02 -16.71 -2.28
CA SER A 403 -1.13 -16.73 -1.38
C SER A 403 -1.12 -15.52 -0.43
N PRO A 404 -2.28 -14.89 -0.17
CA PRO A 404 -2.40 -13.83 0.83
C PRO A 404 -2.19 -14.34 2.27
N LEU A 405 -2.40 -15.64 2.52
CA LEU A 405 -2.29 -16.28 3.83
C LEU A 405 -0.83 -16.61 4.21
N SER A 406 0.01 -16.89 3.22
CA SER A 406 1.38 -17.31 3.44
C SER A 406 2.22 -16.37 4.33
N PRO A 407 2.16 -15.03 4.19
CA PRO A 407 2.95 -14.13 5.05
C PRO A 407 2.66 -14.25 6.55
N ILE A 408 1.39 -14.38 6.96
CA ILE A 408 1.06 -14.49 8.40
C ILE A 408 1.43 -15.88 8.92
N LEU A 409 1.19 -16.96 8.16
CA LEU A 409 1.63 -18.30 8.53
C LEU A 409 3.15 -18.37 8.71
N SER A 410 3.89 -17.74 7.79
CA SER A 410 5.34 -17.65 7.88
C SER A 410 5.82 -16.87 9.11
N SER A 411 5.04 -15.89 9.58
CA SER A 411 5.38 -15.14 10.79
C SER A 411 5.11 -15.98 12.05
N ILE A 412 4.02 -16.76 12.06
CA ILE A 412 3.71 -17.72 13.13
C ILE A 412 4.79 -18.80 13.20
N TYR A 413 5.23 -19.34 12.06
CA TYR A 413 6.27 -20.37 12.00
C TYR A 413 7.62 -19.89 12.56
N SER A 414 7.94 -18.60 12.45
CA SER A 414 9.19 -18.03 12.95
C SER A 414 9.23 -17.82 14.48
N ILE A 415 8.11 -17.99 15.19
CA ILE A 415 8.01 -17.67 16.63
C ILE A 415 9.01 -18.44 17.49
N PRO A 416 9.17 -19.78 17.34
CA PRO A 416 10.17 -20.54 18.09
C PRO A 416 11.57 -19.95 17.98
N LEU A 417 12.02 -19.69 16.74
CA LEU A 417 13.33 -19.08 16.49
C LEU A 417 13.47 -17.72 17.17
N LEU A 418 12.50 -16.83 17.00
CA LEU A 418 12.54 -15.48 17.58
C LEU A 418 12.60 -15.48 19.10
N ARG A 419 12.06 -16.51 19.76
CA ARG A 419 12.11 -16.66 21.21
C ARG A 419 13.43 -17.29 21.66
N ALA A 420 13.95 -18.26 20.93
CA ALA A 420 15.21 -18.94 21.25
C ALA A 420 16.44 -18.01 21.17
N ILE A 421 16.42 -17.03 20.29
CA ILE A 421 17.54 -16.09 20.06
C ILE A 421 17.41 -14.77 20.84
N SER A 422 16.60 -14.75 21.90
CA SER A 422 16.44 -13.58 22.76
C SER A 422 17.62 -13.47 23.72
N ASP A 423 18.36 -12.36 23.68
CA ASP A 423 19.55 -12.14 24.50
C ASP A 423 19.54 -10.73 25.13
N PRO A 424 19.93 -10.54 26.41
CA PRO A 424 19.98 -9.21 27.04
C PRO A 424 20.97 -8.21 26.40
N GLN A 425 22.00 -8.71 25.71
CA GLN A 425 23.06 -7.95 25.04
C GLN A 425 22.88 -7.91 23.51
N ALA A 426 21.74 -8.39 23.00
CA ALA A 426 21.42 -8.27 21.58
C ALA A 426 19.94 -7.98 21.30
N HIS A 427 19.66 -7.27 20.22
CA HIS A 427 18.30 -7.06 19.73
C HIS A 427 18.09 -7.77 18.39
N THR A 428 16.97 -8.48 18.28
CA THR A 428 16.59 -9.18 17.04
C THR A 428 15.57 -8.36 16.25
N TYR A 429 15.79 -8.26 14.95
CA TYR A 429 14.87 -7.70 13.96
C TYR A 429 14.67 -8.71 12.86
N ALA A 430 13.44 -9.20 12.70
CA ALA A 430 13.08 -10.08 11.60
C ALA A 430 12.10 -9.39 10.66
N TYR A 431 12.15 -9.74 9.38
CA TYR A 431 11.14 -9.38 8.39
C TYR A 431 10.85 -10.61 7.54
N VAL A 432 9.88 -11.40 7.97
CA VAL A 432 9.63 -12.74 7.41
C VAL A 432 10.89 -13.60 7.55
N ASP A 433 11.60 -13.86 6.45
CA ASP A 433 12.80 -14.70 6.31
C ASP A 433 14.13 -13.94 6.50
N ASP A 434 14.10 -12.61 6.46
CA ASP A 434 15.27 -11.77 6.72
C ASP A 434 15.46 -11.59 8.24
N PHE A 435 16.43 -12.27 8.85
CA PHE A 435 16.76 -12.13 10.28
C PHE A 435 17.98 -11.23 10.47
N SER A 436 17.98 -10.44 11.54
CA SER A 436 19.11 -9.57 11.84
C SER A 436 19.28 -9.38 13.34
N ILE A 437 20.50 -9.58 13.82
CA ILE A 437 20.86 -9.56 15.23
C ILE A 437 21.83 -8.42 15.46
N LEU A 438 21.47 -7.50 16.34
CA LEU A 438 22.26 -6.35 16.74
C LEU A 438 22.87 -6.61 18.12
N ALA A 439 24.13 -7.02 18.17
CA ALA A 439 24.88 -7.22 19.41
C ALA A 439 25.56 -5.93 19.85
N PHE A 440 25.63 -5.71 21.17
CA PHE A 440 26.27 -4.54 21.75
C PHE A 440 26.97 -4.86 23.08
N SER A 441 28.22 -4.42 23.22
CA SER A 441 29.06 -4.66 24.40
C SER A 441 30.22 -3.66 24.45
N GLU A 442 31.21 -3.89 25.32
CA GLU A 442 32.38 -3.03 25.47
C GLU A 442 33.39 -3.15 24.32
N SER A 443 33.28 -4.16 23.45
CA SER A 443 34.19 -4.33 22.30
C SER A 443 33.55 -5.01 21.09
N HIS A 444 34.10 -4.78 19.89
CA HIS A 444 33.65 -5.50 18.71
C HIS A 444 33.96 -7.01 18.77
N ALA A 445 35.02 -7.41 19.49
CA ALA A 445 35.37 -8.82 19.66
C ALA A 445 34.34 -9.54 20.53
N SER A 446 33.96 -8.97 21.67
CA SER A 446 32.90 -9.50 22.53
C SER A 446 31.55 -9.57 21.80
N ASN A 447 31.27 -8.60 20.91
CA ASN A 447 30.10 -8.70 20.03
C ASN A 447 30.16 -9.89 19.07
N ILE A 448 31.35 -10.30 18.60
CA ILE A 448 31.48 -11.49 17.77
C ILE A 448 31.17 -12.74 18.58
N ASP A 449 31.66 -12.84 19.81
CA ASP A 449 31.38 -13.98 20.70
C ASP A 449 29.86 -14.12 20.95
N ILE A 450 29.20 -13.02 21.32
CA ILE A 450 27.73 -12.97 21.47
C ILE A 450 27.01 -13.38 20.18
N LEU A 451 27.44 -12.85 19.03
CA LEU A 451 26.83 -13.20 17.74
C LEU A 451 27.06 -14.67 17.37
N GLN A 452 28.19 -15.26 17.77
CA GLN A 452 28.51 -16.65 17.52
C GLN A 452 27.63 -17.58 18.35
N ASP A 453 27.43 -17.27 19.63
CA ASP A 453 26.52 -18.02 20.52
C ASP A 453 25.07 -17.94 20.03
N ILE A 454 24.61 -16.73 19.68
CA ILE A 454 23.26 -16.55 19.14
C ILE A 454 23.10 -17.27 17.80
N ALA A 455 24.08 -17.19 16.90
CA ALA A 455 24.03 -17.88 15.62
C ALA A 455 24.02 -19.41 15.79
N HIS A 456 24.73 -19.94 16.79
CA HIS A 456 24.69 -21.35 17.14
C HIS A 456 23.28 -21.78 17.60
N ASN A 457 22.70 -21.07 18.56
CA ASN A 457 21.33 -21.33 19.04
C ASN A 457 20.29 -21.19 17.91
N ALA A 458 20.49 -20.22 17.02
CA ALA A 458 19.65 -20.01 15.86
C ALA A 458 19.73 -21.19 14.87
N ASN A 459 20.95 -21.68 14.59
CA ASN A 459 21.18 -22.84 13.72
C ASN A 459 20.52 -24.10 14.29
N GLU A 460 20.70 -24.38 15.59
CA GLU A 460 20.07 -25.55 16.23
C GLU A 460 18.55 -25.45 16.20
N THR A 461 17.99 -24.27 16.51
CA THR A 461 16.54 -24.07 16.45
C THR A 461 16.00 -24.24 15.03
N LEU A 462 16.68 -23.70 14.02
CA LEU A 462 16.29 -23.88 12.62
C LEU A 462 16.36 -25.35 12.20
N ARG A 463 17.39 -26.09 12.62
CA ARG A 463 17.52 -27.53 12.37
C ARG A 463 16.31 -28.31 12.90
N LEU A 464 15.85 -28.00 14.12
CA LEU A 464 14.63 -28.58 14.70
C LEU A 464 13.35 -28.19 13.96
N LEU A 465 13.34 -27.03 13.30
CA LEU A 465 12.26 -26.56 12.42
C LEU A 465 12.40 -27.04 10.96
N GLY A 466 13.37 -27.91 10.64
CA GLY A 466 13.59 -28.36 9.25
C GLY A 466 14.06 -27.25 8.30
N LEU A 467 14.72 -26.22 8.84
CA LEU A 467 15.21 -25.06 8.11
C LEU A 467 16.73 -24.90 8.27
N GLU A 468 17.33 -24.08 7.40
CA GLU A 468 18.75 -23.74 7.45
C GLU A 468 18.97 -22.29 6.99
N PHE A 469 20.03 -21.63 7.48
CA PHE A 469 20.45 -20.34 6.92
C PHE A 469 21.26 -20.51 5.64
N GLU A 470 21.06 -19.61 4.68
CA GLU A 470 21.95 -19.44 3.54
C GLU A 470 23.17 -18.59 3.96
N ILE A 471 24.03 -19.17 4.80
CA ILE A 471 25.19 -18.50 5.43
C ILE A 471 26.01 -17.65 4.45
N PRO A 472 26.30 -18.07 3.19
CA PRO A 472 27.05 -17.25 2.23
C PRO A 472 26.42 -15.89 1.86
N LYS A 473 25.13 -15.69 2.14
CA LYS A 473 24.45 -14.39 1.97
C LYS A 473 24.52 -13.50 3.21
N SER A 474 25.03 -14.02 4.33
CA SER A 474 25.07 -13.28 5.57
C SER A 474 26.07 -12.13 5.49
N ASP A 475 25.68 -10.98 6.03
CA ASP A 475 26.51 -9.79 6.07
C ASP A 475 26.74 -9.37 7.51
N LEU A 476 28.00 -9.03 7.81
CA LEU A 476 28.42 -8.47 9.09
C LEU A 476 28.78 -7.00 8.90
N ILE A 477 28.41 -6.13 9.83
CA ILE A 477 28.89 -4.75 9.90
C ILE A 477 29.15 -4.34 11.35
N HIS A 478 30.29 -3.67 11.55
CA HIS A 478 30.65 -3.02 12.81
C HIS A 478 30.32 -1.53 12.71
N PHE A 479 29.38 -1.08 13.53
CA PHE A 479 29.01 0.33 13.60
C PHE A 479 29.96 1.07 14.56
N THR A 480 30.56 2.14 14.06
CA THR A 480 31.54 2.94 14.81
C THR A 480 31.04 4.36 15.03
N ASN A 481 31.06 4.81 16.28
CA ASN A 481 30.91 6.23 16.59
C ASN A 481 32.20 6.99 16.19
N ARG A 482 32.15 8.33 16.12
CA ARG A 482 33.28 9.20 15.75
C ARG A 482 34.56 8.98 16.57
N LYS A 483 34.43 8.41 17.77
CA LYS A 483 35.53 8.16 18.71
C LYS A 483 36.09 6.73 18.64
N GLN A 484 35.44 5.82 17.93
CA GLN A 484 35.79 4.40 17.88
C GLN A 484 36.58 4.09 16.60
N THR A 485 37.59 3.24 16.72
CA THR A 485 38.35 2.73 15.57
C THR A 485 37.56 1.62 14.87
N PRO A 486 37.52 1.59 13.53
CA PRO A 486 36.97 0.46 12.78
C PRO A 486 37.66 -0.85 13.17
N SER A 487 36.87 -1.89 13.42
CA SER A 487 37.37 -3.25 13.64
C SER A 487 37.30 -4.09 12.36
N SER A 488 38.24 -5.02 12.23
CA SER A 488 38.25 -6.07 11.21
C SER A 488 37.93 -7.47 11.79
N SER A 489 37.45 -7.54 13.03
CA SER A 489 36.99 -8.79 13.65
C SER A 489 36.00 -9.50 12.73
N LYS A 490 36.21 -10.78 12.49
CA LYS A 490 35.37 -11.60 11.60
C LYS A 490 34.56 -12.59 12.43
N LEU A 491 33.37 -12.93 11.96
CA LEU A 491 32.56 -14.00 12.54
C LEU A 491 32.88 -15.31 11.85
N VAL A 492 32.95 -16.39 12.62
CA VAL A 492 33.09 -17.75 12.11
C VAL A 492 31.84 -18.54 12.51
N ILE A 493 31.12 -19.07 11.52
CA ILE A 493 29.96 -19.93 11.75
C ILE A 493 30.29 -21.32 11.24
N HIS A 494 30.15 -22.32 12.11
CA HIS A 494 30.24 -23.72 11.75
C HIS A 494 28.87 -24.25 11.35
N SER A 495 28.81 -24.95 10.21
CA SER A 495 27.61 -25.61 9.71
C SER A 495 27.95 -27.02 9.19
N GLU A 496 26.95 -27.83 8.88
CA GLU A 496 27.14 -29.14 8.25
C GLU A 496 27.92 -29.04 6.92
N ASN A 497 27.81 -27.90 6.22
CA ASN A 497 28.50 -27.62 4.96
C ASN A 497 29.92 -27.06 5.14
N GLY A 498 30.43 -27.01 6.37
CA GLY A 498 31.78 -26.55 6.71
C GLY A 498 31.82 -25.21 7.45
N GLU A 499 33.02 -24.65 7.54
CA GLU A 499 33.32 -23.38 8.22
C GLU A 499 33.11 -22.18 7.27
N HIS A 500 32.29 -21.22 7.71
CA HIS A 500 32.02 -19.99 6.98
C HIS A 500 32.60 -18.77 7.71
N LYS A 501 33.51 -18.05 7.04
CA LYS A 501 34.13 -16.81 7.54
C LYS A 501 33.41 -15.59 6.97
N ILE A 502 32.76 -14.82 7.84
CA ILE A 502 32.02 -13.61 7.46
C ILE A 502 32.85 -12.38 7.88
N TYR A 503 33.30 -11.62 6.88
CA TYR A 503 34.10 -10.41 7.10
C TYR A 503 33.21 -9.17 7.20
N PRO A 504 33.55 -8.20 8.08
CA PRO A 504 32.75 -6.99 8.25
C PRO A 504 32.82 -6.11 6.99
N LYS A 505 31.66 -5.66 6.53
CA LYS A 505 31.50 -4.74 5.41
C LYS A 505 31.46 -3.29 5.89
N THR A 506 31.82 -2.37 4.99
CA THR A 506 31.70 -0.93 5.23
C THR A 506 30.29 -0.40 4.98
N VAL A 507 29.53 -1.07 4.11
CA VAL A 507 28.12 -0.78 3.81
C VAL A 507 27.36 -2.10 3.65
N VAL A 508 26.25 -2.24 4.36
CA VAL A 508 25.35 -3.39 4.26
C VAL A 508 23.99 -2.96 3.71
N ARG A 509 23.43 -3.80 2.83
CA ARG A 509 22.07 -3.60 2.33
C ARG A 509 21.08 -4.41 3.18
N TRP A 510 20.24 -3.74 3.94
CA TRP A 510 19.24 -4.38 4.80
C TRP A 510 17.85 -3.77 4.57
N LEU A 511 16.84 -4.59 4.26
CA LEU A 511 15.46 -4.16 3.92
C LEU A 511 15.39 -3.02 2.87
N GLY A 512 16.38 -2.96 1.98
CA GLY A 512 16.51 -1.90 0.98
C GLY A 512 17.14 -0.59 1.47
N PHE A 513 17.51 -0.48 2.74
CA PHE A 513 18.40 0.55 3.28
C PHE A 513 19.86 0.18 3.01
N TYR A 514 20.72 1.19 2.88
CA TYR A 514 22.17 1.01 2.72
C TYR A 514 22.82 1.65 3.94
N LEU A 515 23.18 0.82 4.91
CA LEU A 515 23.69 1.24 6.21
C LEU A 515 25.22 1.27 6.13
N ASP A 516 25.82 2.44 6.27
CA ASP A 516 27.27 2.60 6.42
C ASP A 516 27.68 2.53 7.90
N GLN A 517 28.95 2.22 8.17
CA GLN A 517 29.49 2.05 9.53
C GLN A 517 29.22 3.24 10.47
N LYS A 518 29.07 4.46 9.93
CA LYS A 518 28.85 5.69 10.69
C LYS A 518 27.39 6.18 10.64
N LEU A 519 26.49 5.43 10.00
CA LEU A 519 25.10 5.80 9.73
C LEU A 519 24.96 7.22 9.15
N ASN A 520 25.83 7.60 8.21
CA ASN A 520 25.74 8.90 7.53
C ASN A 520 24.79 8.89 6.32
N PHE A 521 24.38 7.70 5.84
CA PHE A 521 23.44 7.45 4.75
C PHE A 521 23.78 8.10 3.41
N LYS A 522 25.03 8.56 3.18
CA LYS A 522 25.43 9.15 1.89
C LYS A 522 25.27 8.18 0.74
N GLU A 523 25.71 6.93 0.93
CA GLU A 523 25.57 5.87 -0.09
C GLU A 523 24.11 5.50 -0.32
N HIS A 524 23.28 5.47 0.73
CA HIS A 524 21.84 5.25 0.59
C HIS A 524 21.19 6.32 -0.30
N VAL A 525 21.44 7.59 0.00
CA VAL A 525 20.87 8.72 -0.77
C VAL A 525 21.35 8.68 -2.22
N ARG A 526 22.64 8.43 -2.45
CA ARG A 526 23.21 8.30 -3.80
C ARG A 526 22.56 7.16 -4.57
N TYR A 527 22.40 5.99 -3.94
CA TYR A 527 21.78 4.83 -4.56
C TYR A 527 20.31 5.10 -4.93
N MET A 528 19.52 5.68 -4.02
CA MET A 528 18.11 6.01 -4.30
C MET A 528 17.96 7.04 -5.41
N ALA A 529 18.83 8.06 -5.45
CA ALA A 529 18.87 9.02 -6.56
C ALA A 529 19.21 8.36 -7.90
N ASN A 530 20.21 7.46 -7.93
CA ASN A 530 20.60 6.74 -9.13
C ASN A 530 19.49 5.78 -9.61
N LYS A 531 18.87 5.04 -8.70
CA LYS A 531 17.74 4.16 -9.00
C LYS A 531 16.55 4.95 -9.56
N ALA A 532 16.24 6.11 -8.99
CA ALA A 532 15.21 7.00 -9.50
C ALA A 532 15.56 7.55 -10.89
N ASN A 533 16.82 7.92 -11.14
CA ASN A 533 17.30 8.35 -12.44
C ASN A 533 17.23 7.24 -13.50
N ALA A 534 17.50 5.98 -13.14
CA ALA A 534 17.36 4.85 -14.04
C ALA A 534 15.90 4.64 -14.46
N VAL A 535 14.95 4.76 -13.52
CA VAL A 535 13.51 4.73 -13.83
C VAL A 535 13.13 5.92 -14.72
N LEU A 536 13.59 7.14 -14.40
CA LEU A 536 13.36 8.33 -15.22
C LEU A 536 13.91 8.18 -16.64
N ALA A 537 15.09 7.62 -16.81
CA ALA A 537 15.69 7.36 -18.13
C ALA A 537 14.78 6.45 -18.97
N GLY A 538 14.17 5.44 -18.35
CA GLY A 538 13.14 4.62 -18.99
C GLY A 538 11.87 5.42 -19.34
N LEU A 539 11.36 6.22 -18.40
CA LEU A 539 10.15 7.03 -18.61
C LEU A 539 10.28 8.09 -19.70
N ARG A 540 11.50 8.55 -20.03
CA ARG A 540 11.74 9.48 -21.15
C ARG A 540 11.22 8.99 -22.49
N MET A 541 11.07 7.67 -22.67
CA MET A 541 10.48 7.13 -23.90
C MET A 541 8.99 7.44 -24.05
N LEU A 542 8.30 7.82 -22.97
CA LEU A 542 6.87 8.12 -22.94
C LEU A 542 6.57 9.61 -23.20
N GLY A 543 7.61 10.43 -23.34
CA GLY A 543 7.45 11.82 -23.77
C GLY A 543 8.72 12.63 -23.68
N ASP A 544 8.84 13.57 -24.61
CA ASP A 544 9.92 14.54 -24.71
C ASP A 544 9.36 15.97 -24.71
N THR A 545 10.06 16.93 -25.30
CA THR A 545 9.66 18.33 -25.40
C THR A 545 8.56 18.58 -26.45
N VAL A 546 8.37 17.68 -27.41
CA VAL A 546 7.45 17.87 -28.54
C VAL A 546 6.32 16.86 -28.51
N LYS A 547 6.58 15.61 -28.11
CA LYS A 547 5.67 14.48 -28.26
C LYS A 547 5.54 13.67 -26.97
N GLY A 548 4.50 12.85 -26.92
CA GLY A 548 4.19 11.96 -25.80
C GLY A 548 3.13 12.50 -24.84
N MET A 549 3.20 12.04 -23.60
CA MET A 549 2.15 12.23 -22.60
C MET A 549 1.97 13.69 -22.14
N SER A 550 0.75 14.05 -21.76
CA SER A 550 0.46 15.37 -21.17
C SER A 550 1.18 15.58 -19.82
N VAL A 551 1.37 16.84 -19.43
CA VAL A 551 2.01 17.22 -18.15
C VAL A 551 1.30 16.58 -16.95
N LYS A 552 -0.04 16.54 -16.95
CA LYS A 552 -0.85 15.87 -15.93
C LYS A 552 -0.46 14.40 -15.77
N HIS A 553 -0.43 13.64 -16.86
CA HIS A 553 -0.16 12.21 -16.83
C HIS A 553 1.31 11.91 -16.50
N ALA A 554 2.25 12.68 -17.05
CA ALA A 554 3.67 12.58 -16.70
C ALA A 554 3.90 12.89 -15.21
N ARG A 555 3.19 13.88 -14.65
CA ARG A 555 3.21 14.20 -13.22
C ARG A 555 2.68 13.05 -12.36
N ILE A 556 1.60 12.38 -12.77
CA ILE A 556 1.08 11.19 -12.08
C ILE A 556 2.14 10.09 -12.04
N LEU A 557 2.79 9.79 -13.18
CA LEU A 557 3.87 8.80 -13.24
C LEU A 557 5.07 9.19 -12.38
N TYR A 558 5.49 10.45 -12.40
CA TYR A 558 6.58 10.93 -11.55
C TYR A 558 6.26 10.72 -10.06
N ILE A 559 5.05 11.14 -9.64
CA ILE A 559 4.59 11.03 -8.26
C ILE A 559 4.48 9.58 -7.80
N ALA A 560 4.04 8.68 -8.68
CA ALA A 560 3.77 7.28 -8.34
C ALA A 560 5.00 6.36 -8.50
N CYS A 561 5.89 6.63 -9.45
CA CYS A 561 6.99 5.73 -9.79
C CYS A 561 8.37 6.24 -9.38
N VAL A 562 8.58 7.56 -9.30
CA VAL A 562 9.91 8.16 -9.08
C VAL A 562 10.04 8.71 -7.65
N ARG A 563 9.07 9.52 -7.21
CA ARG A 563 9.11 10.15 -5.88
C ARG A 563 9.18 9.14 -4.71
N PRO A 564 8.49 7.97 -4.75
CA PRO A 564 8.62 6.99 -3.68
C PRO A 564 10.04 6.40 -3.58
N ILE A 565 10.72 6.19 -4.71
CA ILE A 565 12.13 5.75 -4.72
C ILE A 565 13.02 6.81 -4.10
N LEU A 566 12.85 8.08 -4.49
CA LEU A 566 13.62 9.22 -3.99
C LEU A 566 13.48 9.44 -2.47
N THR A 567 12.37 9.02 -1.88
CA THR A 567 12.04 9.31 -0.48
C THR A 567 12.03 8.08 0.42
N TYR A 568 12.29 6.89 -0.14
CA TYR A 568 12.47 5.66 0.63
C TYR A 568 13.62 5.83 1.63
N GLY A 569 13.43 5.37 2.87
CA GLY A 569 14.42 5.50 3.94
C GLY A 569 14.63 6.91 4.50
N SER A 570 13.96 7.95 3.98
CA SER A 570 14.15 9.33 4.45
C SER A 570 13.88 9.54 5.95
N LEU A 571 12.99 8.74 6.55
CA LEU A 571 12.72 8.82 8.00
C LEU A 571 13.94 8.46 8.86
N LEU A 572 14.86 7.65 8.34
CA LEU A 572 16.05 7.20 9.09
C LEU A 572 17.12 8.28 9.16
N TRP A 573 17.27 9.09 8.10
CA TRP A 573 18.41 10.00 7.96
C TRP A 573 18.03 11.48 7.89
N PHE A 574 16.79 11.82 7.52
CA PHE A 574 16.38 13.21 7.38
C PHE A 574 15.81 13.77 8.69
N HIS A 575 16.45 14.80 9.19
CA HIS A 575 16.21 15.36 10.52
C HIS A 575 15.81 16.84 10.51
N GLY A 576 15.61 17.42 9.33
CA GLY A 576 15.00 18.75 9.16
C GLY A 576 15.95 19.95 9.17
N HIS A 577 17.16 19.82 9.72
CA HIS A 577 18.13 20.90 9.91
C HIS A 577 19.47 20.61 9.21
N ASN A 578 20.07 21.61 8.55
CA ASN A 578 21.42 21.59 7.96
C ASN A 578 21.79 20.40 7.05
N GLN A 579 20.81 19.68 6.50
CA GLN A 579 21.01 18.52 5.62
C GLN A 579 20.71 18.83 4.14
N LYS A 580 20.84 20.10 3.73
CA LYS A 580 20.64 20.51 2.34
C LYS A 580 21.59 19.74 1.41
N THR A 581 22.89 19.73 1.73
CA THR A 581 23.93 19.00 0.97
C THR A 581 23.66 17.51 0.89
N MET A 582 23.07 16.91 1.92
CA MET A 582 22.70 15.50 1.91
C MET A 582 21.49 15.23 1.01
N ALA A 583 20.50 16.13 0.97
CA ALA A 583 19.31 16.00 0.13
C ALA A 583 19.54 16.42 -1.35
N ASP A 584 20.66 17.09 -1.65
CA ASP A 584 20.98 17.62 -2.97
C ASP A 584 20.96 16.59 -4.11
N PRO A 585 21.50 15.36 -3.97
CA PRO A 585 21.38 14.33 -5.00
C PRO A 585 19.92 14.00 -5.36
N ILE A 586 19.05 13.96 -4.35
CA ILE A 586 17.62 13.70 -4.51
C ILE A 586 16.95 14.90 -5.18
N GLN A 587 17.29 16.13 -4.78
CA GLN A 587 16.77 17.34 -5.42
C GLN A 587 17.19 17.42 -6.90
N LYS A 588 18.43 17.07 -7.24
CA LYS A 588 18.92 17.03 -8.63
C LYS A 588 18.19 15.99 -9.47
N SER A 589 17.92 14.80 -8.91
CA SER A 589 17.09 13.79 -9.58
C SER A 589 15.65 14.26 -9.77
N GLN A 590 15.05 14.90 -8.75
CA GLN A 590 13.73 15.51 -8.87
C GLN A 590 13.68 16.59 -9.96
N ASN A 591 14.68 17.49 -10.02
CA ASN A 591 14.78 18.49 -11.09
C ASN A 591 14.81 17.84 -12.48
N THR A 592 15.52 16.72 -12.61
CA THR A 592 15.58 15.96 -13.87
C THR A 592 14.22 15.38 -14.25
N GLY A 593 13.49 14.81 -13.30
CA GLY A 593 12.13 14.32 -13.51
C GLY A 593 11.13 15.43 -13.82
N ILE A 594 11.28 16.60 -13.20
CA ILE A 594 10.42 17.77 -13.44
C ILE A 594 10.66 18.38 -14.82
N ARG A 595 11.91 18.43 -15.29
CA ARG A 595 12.19 18.83 -16.68
C ARG A 595 11.55 17.88 -17.68
N TRP A 596 11.67 16.56 -17.44
CA TRP A 596 11.00 15.57 -18.26
C TRP A 596 9.47 15.76 -18.25
N LEU A 597 8.83 15.91 -17.09
CA LEU A 597 7.37 16.00 -17.06
C LEU A 597 6.82 17.33 -17.62
N THR A 598 7.61 18.41 -17.61
CA THR A 598 7.19 19.72 -18.13
C THR A 598 7.61 19.96 -19.58
N GLY A 599 8.56 19.18 -20.10
CA GLY A 599 9.17 19.43 -21.41
C GLY A 599 10.16 20.60 -21.41
N ALA A 600 10.57 21.06 -20.23
CA ALA A 600 11.49 22.19 -20.08
C ALA A 600 12.92 21.84 -20.51
N PHE A 601 13.66 22.84 -21.00
CA PHE A 601 15.06 22.69 -21.34
C PHE A 601 15.94 22.55 -20.08
N LYS A 602 17.18 22.08 -20.29
CA LYS A 602 18.14 21.89 -19.19
C LYS A 602 18.46 23.21 -18.46
N THR A 603 18.51 24.31 -19.22
CA THR A 603 18.80 25.67 -18.78
C THR A 603 17.65 26.34 -18.04
N THR A 604 16.43 25.79 -18.11
CA THR A 604 15.25 26.41 -17.48
C THR A 604 15.42 26.50 -15.94
N PRO A 605 15.15 27.66 -15.33
CA PRO A 605 15.28 27.86 -13.89
C PRO A 605 14.47 26.83 -13.08
N THR A 606 15.11 26.21 -12.09
CA THR A 606 14.50 25.12 -11.29
C THR A 606 13.27 25.59 -10.52
N GLY A 607 13.29 26.81 -9.97
CA GLY A 607 12.14 27.39 -9.28
C GLY A 607 10.89 27.40 -10.17
N ALA A 608 11.02 27.84 -11.43
CA ALA A 608 9.90 28.01 -12.34
C ALA A 608 9.31 26.65 -12.75
N ILE A 609 10.15 25.66 -13.08
CA ILE A 609 9.65 24.33 -13.45
C ILE A 609 8.95 23.62 -12.28
N HIS A 610 9.44 23.81 -11.05
CA HIS A 610 8.78 23.30 -9.85
C HIS A 610 7.37 23.88 -9.70
N HIS A 611 7.23 25.19 -9.94
CA HIS A 611 5.96 25.92 -9.87
C HIS A 611 4.96 25.36 -10.89
N LEU A 612 5.35 25.33 -12.16
CA LEU A 612 4.51 24.86 -13.27
C LEU A 612 4.10 23.39 -13.10
N ALA A 613 4.98 22.56 -12.56
CA ALA A 613 4.71 21.16 -12.26
C ALA A 613 3.86 20.93 -11.00
N SER A 614 3.67 21.96 -10.16
CA SER A 614 3.05 21.83 -8.84
C SER A 614 3.67 20.70 -8.01
N ILE A 615 5.01 20.63 -8.03
CA ILE A 615 5.81 19.70 -7.21
C ILE A 615 6.73 20.58 -6.35
N PRO A 616 6.61 20.53 -5.00
CA PRO A 616 7.46 21.33 -4.14
C PRO A 616 8.92 20.84 -4.18
N PRO A 617 9.89 21.69 -3.80
CA PRO A 617 11.25 21.26 -3.51
C PRO A 617 11.29 20.10 -2.50
N ILE A 618 12.34 19.29 -2.54
CA ILE A 618 12.38 18.02 -1.80
C ILE A 618 12.41 18.22 -0.29
N LEU A 619 13.14 19.23 0.20
CA LEU A 619 13.32 19.46 1.64
C LEU A 619 11.99 19.70 2.40
N PRO A 620 11.12 20.64 1.98
CA PRO A 620 9.78 20.75 2.56
C PRO A 620 8.99 19.44 2.51
N TYR A 621 9.08 18.69 1.40
CA TYR A 621 8.37 17.42 1.26
C TYR A 621 8.86 16.37 2.27
N LEU A 622 10.18 16.24 2.49
CA LEU A 622 10.74 15.33 3.51
C LEU A 622 10.29 15.72 4.93
N ARG A 623 10.24 17.01 5.26
CA ARG A 623 9.70 17.47 6.56
C ARG A 623 8.25 17.06 6.74
N LYS A 624 7.45 17.15 5.68
CA LYS A 624 6.06 16.67 5.68
C LYS A 624 5.99 15.15 5.93
N LEU A 625 6.91 14.36 5.39
CA LEU A 625 6.96 12.92 5.66
C LEU A 625 7.23 12.63 7.14
N ASN A 626 8.17 13.35 7.78
CA ASN A 626 8.44 13.21 9.21
C ASN A 626 7.22 13.55 10.08
N VAL A 627 6.51 14.64 9.80
CA VAL A 627 5.28 15.00 10.54
C VAL A 627 4.17 13.95 10.32
N ASN A 628 4.03 13.44 9.10
CA ASN A 628 3.07 12.39 8.81
C ASN A 628 3.39 11.10 9.59
N ALA A 629 4.66 10.70 9.68
CA ALA A 629 5.10 9.56 10.48
C ALA A 629 4.82 9.81 11.98
N ALA A 630 5.18 10.99 12.49
CA ALA A 630 4.94 11.39 13.89
C ALA A 630 3.45 11.38 14.28
N SER A 631 2.54 11.69 13.34
CA SER A 631 1.08 11.64 13.57
C SER A 631 0.51 10.23 13.75
N LYS A 632 1.30 9.19 13.43
CA LYS A 632 0.90 7.78 13.60
C LYS A 632 1.27 7.22 14.96
N LEU A 633 2.21 7.82 15.69
CA LEU A 633 2.75 7.28 16.94
C LEU A 633 1.67 6.98 17.99
N ARG A 634 0.62 7.81 18.09
CA ARG A 634 -0.53 7.63 19.00
C ARG A 634 -1.60 6.64 18.51
N ALA A 635 -1.35 5.95 17.39
CA ALA A 635 -2.24 4.92 16.85
C ALA A 635 -1.58 3.55 16.76
N LEU A 636 -0.33 3.44 17.21
CA LEU A 636 0.37 2.17 17.25
C LEU A 636 -0.12 1.35 18.46
N PRO A 637 -0.16 0.01 18.34
CA PRO A 637 -0.36 -0.88 19.47
C PRO A 637 0.64 -0.63 20.58
N LYS A 638 0.24 -1.00 21.79
CA LYS A 638 0.99 -0.70 22.99
C LYS A 638 2.42 -1.26 22.96
N LEU A 639 2.52 -2.50 22.52
CA LEU A 639 3.75 -3.28 22.48
C LEU A 639 4.52 -3.14 21.16
N ALA A 640 4.07 -2.30 20.22
CA ALA A 640 4.79 -2.10 18.97
C ALA A 640 6.22 -1.59 19.24
N GLU A 641 7.20 -2.11 18.50
CA GLU A 641 8.63 -1.82 18.74
C GLU A 641 8.97 -0.32 18.69
N ILE A 642 8.31 0.46 17.82
CA ILE A 642 8.46 1.92 17.83
C ILE A 642 7.93 2.52 19.13
N ALA A 643 6.76 2.07 19.60
CA ALA A 643 6.11 2.63 20.78
C ALA A 643 6.96 2.43 22.04
N ARG A 644 7.60 1.26 22.18
CA ARG A 644 8.52 0.93 23.28
C ARG A 644 9.79 1.81 23.31
N ARG A 645 10.16 2.40 22.17
CA ARG A 645 11.33 3.31 21.99
C ARG A 645 10.96 4.79 22.03
N LEU A 646 9.70 5.12 22.34
CA LEU A 646 9.30 6.51 22.52
C LEU A 646 9.86 7.07 23.85
N PRO A 647 10.15 8.37 23.92
CA PRO A 647 10.65 8.99 25.15
C PRO A 647 9.68 8.81 26.33
N ARG A 648 10.21 8.71 27.56
CA ARG A 648 9.43 8.51 28.81
C ARG A 648 8.24 9.47 29.04
N ALA A 649 8.28 10.68 28.48
CA ALA A 649 7.16 11.61 28.55
C ALA A 649 5.89 11.10 27.84
N TRP A 650 6.03 10.07 27.01
CA TRP A 650 4.94 9.35 26.39
C TRP A 650 4.46 8.26 27.34
N ASP A 651 3.26 8.45 27.89
CA ASP A 651 2.53 7.50 28.75
C ASP A 651 2.01 6.28 27.96
N THR A 652 2.86 5.77 27.07
CA THR A 652 2.55 4.70 26.13
C THR A 652 3.52 3.56 26.34
N HIS A 653 3.37 2.85 27.46
CA HIS A 653 3.69 1.42 27.61
C HIS A 653 5.09 1.07 28.16
N ASP A 654 5.32 -0.24 28.29
CA ASP A 654 6.47 -0.89 28.92
C ASP A 654 7.82 -0.31 28.48
N HIS A 655 8.49 0.35 29.43
CA HIS A 655 9.80 1.00 29.27
C HIS A 655 10.97 0.09 29.69
N SER A 656 10.79 -1.23 29.65
CA SER A 656 11.85 -2.23 29.91
C SER A 656 13.10 -2.03 29.04
N LEU A 657 12.98 -1.44 27.85
CA LEU A 657 14.12 -1.16 26.97
C LEU A 657 14.91 0.08 27.41
N PRO A 658 16.25 0.06 27.32
CA PRO A 658 17.10 1.21 27.60
C PRO A 658 16.65 2.45 26.82
N GLN A 659 16.45 3.54 27.54
CA GLN A 659 16.02 4.81 26.95
C GLN A 659 17.24 5.62 26.48
N PRO A 660 17.09 6.43 25.41
CA PRO A 660 18.14 7.37 25.05
C PRO A 660 18.45 8.32 26.22
N PRO A 661 19.71 8.75 26.41
CA PRO A 661 20.03 9.76 27.40
C PRO A 661 19.22 11.03 27.15
N ASP A 662 18.79 11.70 28.22
CA ASP A 662 18.06 12.96 28.10
C ASP A 662 18.95 14.00 27.43
N THR A 663 18.58 14.45 26.25
CA THR A 663 19.33 15.44 25.47
C THR A 663 19.41 16.79 26.19
N LYS A 664 18.50 17.08 27.13
CA LYS A 664 18.62 18.26 28.00
C LYS A 664 19.77 18.15 28.99
N ARG A 665 20.06 16.95 29.48
CA ARG A 665 21.15 16.67 30.43
C ARG A 665 22.47 16.38 29.71
N HIS A 666 22.41 15.88 28.48
CA HIS A 666 23.57 15.56 27.65
C HIS A 666 23.45 16.16 26.24
N PRO A 667 23.62 17.49 26.09
CA PRO A 667 23.42 18.21 24.81
C PRO A 667 24.37 17.80 23.69
N ARG A 668 25.45 17.05 24.00
CA ARG A 668 26.40 16.51 23.03
C ARG A 668 25.93 15.21 22.37
N VAL A 669 24.86 14.57 22.85
CA VAL A 669 24.30 13.34 22.28
C VAL A 669 23.30 13.69 21.18
N GLU A 670 23.57 13.23 19.95
CA GLU A 670 22.62 13.43 18.85
C GLU A 670 21.32 12.64 19.10
N PRO A 671 20.13 13.28 19.03
CA PRO A 671 18.88 12.58 19.23
C PRO A 671 18.67 11.55 18.13
N SER A 672 18.20 10.35 18.49
CA SER A 672 17.87 9.30 17.54
C SER A 672 16.70 9.70 16.61
N PRO A 673 16.52 9.03 15.46
CA PRO A 673 15.41 9.30 14.55
C PRO A 673 14.03 9.21 15.22
N ILE A 674 13.78 8.20 16.07
CA ILE A 674 12.52 8.05 16.81
C ILE A 674 12.31 9.22 17.77
N THR A 675 13.33 9.65 18.52
CA THR A 675 13.23 10.80 19.43
C THR A 675 12.91 12.09 18.68
N ARG A 676 13.51 12.30 17.49
CA ARG A 676 13.18 13.43 16.61
C ARG A 676 11.75 13.35 16.11
N LEU A 677 11.27 12.18 15.66
CA LEU A 677 9.88 12.02 15.25
C LEU A 677 8.91 12.28 16.40
N ALA A 678 9.21 11.78 17.61
CA ALA A 678 8.40 12.03 18.79
C ALA A 678 8.29 13.54 19.11
N SER A 679 9.37 14.31 18.93
CA SER A 679 9.37 15.77 19.13
C SER A 679 8.46 16.54 18.17
N LEU A 680 8.11 15.96 17.00
CA LEU A 680 7.18 16.55 16.03
C LEU A 680 5.71 16.30 16.41
N SER A 681 5.46 15.46 17.41
CA SER A 681 4.13 15.12 17.91
C SER A 681 4.03 15.47 19.40
N HIS A 682 3.06 14.89 20.10
CA HIS A 682 2.85 15.12 21.53
C HIS A 682 2.27 13.87 22.21
N PRO A 683 2.65 13.55 23.45
CA PRO A 683 2.07 12.45 24.24
C PRO A 683 0.54 12.50 24.33
N LEU A 684 0.01 13.70 24.62
CA LEU A 684 -1.43 13.98 24.67
C LEU A 684 -2.05 14.30 23.29
N ALA A 685 -1.40 13.95 22.17
CA ALA A 685 -2.05 14.00 20.87
C ALA A 685 -3.14 12.93 20.77
N GLU A 686 -4.08 13.14 19.85
CA GLU A 686 -5.22 12.25 19.60
C GLU A 686 -4.81 10.77 19.57
N PHE A 687 -5.32 10.01 20.52
CA PHE A 687 -5.13 8.57 20.63
C PHE A 687 -6.15 7.84 19.76
N ARG A 688 -5.70 6.81 19.05
CA ARG A 688 -6.58 5.90 18.31
C ARG A 688 -6.35 4.49 18.81
N THR A 689 -7.41 3.84 19.25
CA THR A 689 -7.36 2.47 19.76
C THR A 689 -7.24 1.51 18.59
N PRO A 690 -6.11 0.79 18.45
CA PRO A 690 -5.95 -0.25 17.44
C PRO A 690 -6.77 -1.50 17.81
N TYR A 691 -7.09 -2.32 16.81
CA TYR A 691 -7.78 -3.61 16.99
C TYR A 691 -9.09 -3.53 17.80
N LEU A 692 -9.89 -2.48 17.56
CA LEU A 692 -11.19 -2.33 18.20
C LEU A 692 -12.33 -2.99 17.43
N LYS A 693 -12.22 -3.07 16.10
CA LYS A 693 -13.16 -3.77 15.22
C LYS A 693 -12.60 -5.16 14.85
N PRO A 694 -13.15 -6.26 15.38
CA PRO A 694 -12.90 -7.59 14.83
C PRO A 694 -13.39 -7.70 13.38
N PRO A 695 -12.67 -8.40 12.47
CA PRO A 695 -13.10 -8.57 11.08
C PRO A 695 -14.50 -9.19 10.93
N TRP A 696 -14.84 -10.15 11.79
CA TRP A 696 -16.13 -10.87 11.80
C TRP A 696 -17.28 -10.10 12.47
N SER A 697 -17.09 -8.80 12.76
CA SER A 697 -18.12 -7.98 13.40
C SER A 697 -18.80 -7.05 12.40
N LEU A 698 -20.13 -7.02 12.45
CA LEU A 698 -20.92 -6.08 11.64
C LEU A 698 -20.55 -4.63 12.01
N GLU A 699 -20.22 -3.83 10.99
CA GLU A 699 -20.02 -2.40 11.16
C GLU A 699 -21.28 -1.76 11.77
N ASN A 700 -22.45 -2.17 11.27
CA ASN A 700 -23.74 -1.73 11.76
C ASN A 700 -24.65 -2.92 12.10
N PRO A 701 -24.70 -3.36 13.38
CA PRO A 701 -25.57 -4.46 13.81
C PRO A 701 -27.08 -4.09 13.80
N PHE A 702 -27.43 -2.83 13.51
CA PHE A 702 -28.80 -2.34 13.42
C PHE A 702 -29.07 -1.76 12.04
N ALA A 703 -28.65 -2.44 10.96
CA ALA A 703 -28.74 -1.89 9.59
C ALA A 703 -30.16 -1.48 9.17
N ASP A 704 -31.17 -2.14 9.73
CA ASP A 704 -32.60 -1.88 9.59
C ASP A 704 -33.08 -0.62 10.34
N ARG A 705 -32.40 -0.22 11.42
CA ARG A 705 -32.83 0.86 12.33
C ARG A 705 -31.82 1.99 12.50
N LEU A 706 -30.61 1.84 11.98
CA LEU A 706 -29.56 2.86 11.92
C LEU A 706 -29.17 3.07 10.45
N THR A 707 -29.63 4.16 9.86
CA THR A 707 -29.35 4.48 8.45
C THR A 707 -28.34 5.61 8.35
N LEU A 708 -27.25 5.41 7.60
CA LEU A 708 -26.28 6.45 7.25
C LEU A 708 -26.48 6.84 5.78
N SER A 709 -27.23 7.91 5.53
CA SER A 709 -27.65 8.32 4.18
C SER A 709 -26.67 9.33 3.56
N LEU A 710 -26.13 8.99 2.39
CA LEU A 710 -25.18 9.78 1.63
C LEU A 710 -25.77 10.12 0.25
N PRO A 711 -25.35 11.22 -0.40
CA PRO A 711 -25.88 11.55 -1.71
C PRO A 711 -25.43 10.54 -2.76
N PRO A 712 -26.23 10.31 -3.82
CA PRO A 712 -25.74 9.69 -5.04
C PRO A 712 -24.56 10.53 -5.57
N GLY A 713 -23.44 9.87 -5.92
CA GLY A 713 -22.13 10.53 -6.06
C GLY A 713 -22.08 11.72 -7.02
N GLY A 714 -21.14 12.65 -6.76
CA GLY A 714 -20.77 13.73 -7.69
C GLY A 714 -21.91 14.73 -7.99
N THR A 715 -22.48 15.36 -6.97
CA THR A 715 -23.64 16.24 -7.17
C THR A 715 -23.29 17.52 -7.93
N LEU A 716 -23.88 17.67 -9.13
CA LEU A 716 -23.91 18.92 -9.88
C LEU A 716 -24.63 20.01 -9.06
N LYS A 717 -24.38 21.29 -9.38
CA LYS A 717 -24.98 22.43 -8.65
C LYS A 717 -26.52 22.36 -8.64
N GLU A 718 -27.13 21.99 -9.76
CA GLU A 718 -28.58 21.84 -9.91
C GLU A 718 -29.16 20.69 -9.06
N GLN A 719 -28.44 19.57 -8.95
CA GLN A 719 -28.84 18.45 -8.10
C GLN A 719 -28.82 18.84 -6.62
N ARG A 720 -27.89 19.71 -6.20
CA ARG A 720 -27.83 20.18 -4.81
C ARG A 720 -29.06 20.99 -4.42
N VAL A 721 -29.60 21.81 -5.32
CA VAL A 721 -30.82 22.59 -5.07
C VAL A 721 -32.01 21.64 -4.85
N LYS A 722 -32.20 20.66 -5.74
CA LYS A 722 -33.26 19.65 -5.60
C LYS A 722 -33.13 18.85 -4.31
N ILE A 723 -31.90 18.47 -3.92
CA ILE A 723 -31.66 17.77 -2.65
C ILE A 723 -32.02 18.67 -1.46
N ALA A 724 -31.70 19.97 -1.51
CA ALA A 724 -32.05 20.91 -0.44
C ALA A 724 -33.57 21.09 -0.30
N GLU A 725 -34.28 21.23 -1.41
CA GLU A 725 -35.76 21.31 -1.42
C GLU A 725 -36.39 20.05 -0.83
N ASN A 726 -35.92 18.88 -1.25
CA ASN A 726 -36.39 17.61 -0.72
C ASN A 726 -36.05 17.46 0.78
N ALA A 727 -34.90 17.97 1.23
CA ALA A 727 -34.52 17.95 2.63
C ALA A 727 -35.46 18.83 3.47
N ASN A 728 -35.84 20.02 3.02
CA ASN A 728 -36.80 20.87 3.73
C ASN A 728 -38.17 20.19 3.87
N ARG A 729 -38.71 19.63 2.78
CA ARG A 729 -39.98 18.86 2.84
C ARG A 729 -39.90 17.68 3.81
N LEU A 730 -38.76 16.98 3.82
CA LEU A 730 -38.53 15.88 4.74
C LEU A 730 -38.48 16.37 6.19
N ILE A 731 -37.77 17.47 6.48
CA ILE A 731 -37.68 18.05 7.83
C ILE A 731 -39.07 18.42 8.35
N ASP A 732 -39.91 19.03 7.51
CA ASP A 732 -41.29 19.40 7.88
C ASP A 732 -42.13 18.15 8.19
N ALA A 733 -42.07 17.13 7.33
CA ALA A 733 -42.76 15.86 7.55
C ALA A 733 -42.31 15.17 8.85
N LEU A 734 -41.01 15.13 9.12
CA LEU A 734 -40.45 14.54 10.35
C LEU A 734 -40.92 15.28 11.61
N ALA A 735 -41.06 16.61 11.54
CA ALA A 735 -41.59 17.41 12.64
C ALA A 735 -43.05 17.08 12.95
N HIS A 736 -43.88 16.89 11.92
CA HIS A 736 -45.28 16.45 12.06
C HIS A 736 -45.40 15.04 12.66
N GLU A 737 -44.52 14.12 12.30
CA GLU A 737 -44.44 12.78 12.91
C GLU A 737 -43.98 12.78 14.37
N GLY A 738 -43.53 13.93 14.90
CA GLY A 738 -42.94 14.01 16.24
C GLY A 738 -41.55 13.38 16.34
N THR A 739 -40.86 13.18 15.21
CA THR A 739 -39.46 12.73 15.18
C THR A 739 -38.56 13.81 15.77
N LEU A 740 -37.55 13.38 16.53
CA LEU A 740 -36.54 14.31 17.05
C LEU A 740 -35.52 14.62 15.96
N VAL A 741 -35.43 15.88 15.54
CA VAL A 741 -34.56 16.30 14.43
C VAL A 741 -33.34 17.04 14.97
N GLY A 742 -32.14 16.60 14.61
CA GLY A 742 -30.87 17.23 14.97
C GLY A 742 -30.12 17.75 13.76
N PHE A 743 -29.34 18.82 13.95
CA PHE A 743 -28.42 19.38 12.97
C PHE A 743 -27.07 19.60 13.64
N SER A 744 -25.98 19.24 12.96
CA SER A 744 -24.62 19.47 13.47
C SER A 744 -23.72 20.04 12.39
N ASP A 745 -22.81 20.92 12.80
CA ASP A 745 -21.82 21.54 11.91
C ASP A 745 -20.51 21.82 12.66
N GLY A 746 -19.43 21.98 11.90
CA GLY A 746 -18.11 22.38 12.37
C GLY A 746 -17.57 23.57 11.58
N SER A 747 -17.11 24.60 12.29
CA SER A 747 -16.52 25.80 11.68
C SER A 747 -15.03 25.92 11.96
N LYS A 748 -14.31 26.59 11.06
CA LYS A 748 -12.88 26.85 11.17
C LYS A 748 -12.55 28.23 10.60
N ASN A 749 -11.95 29.08 11.44
CA ASN A 749 -11.48 30.40 11.02
C ASN A 749 -10.12 30.75 11.68
N VAL A 750 -9.52 31.86 11.29
CA VAL A 750 -8.35 32.44 11.95
C VAL A 750 -8.78 33.77 12.57
N LEU A 751 -8.81 33.85 13.90
CA LEU A 751 -9.19 35.04 14.66
C LEU A 751 -7.97 35.56 15.42
N SER A 752 -7.65 36.85 15.24
CA SER A 752 -6.46 37.49 15.82
C SER A 752 -5.15 36.71 15.58
N GLY A 753 -4.99 36.16 14.36
CA GLY A 753 -3.81 35.38 13.97
C GLY A 753 -3.78 33.93 14.50
N VAL A 754 -4.74 33.54 15.33
CA VAL A 754 -4.84 32.19 15.90
C VAL A 754 -5.94 31.40 15.18
N ARG A 755 -5.60 30.21 14.70
CA ARG A 755 -6.60 29.28 14.17
C ARG A 755 -7.57 28.91 15.29
N LYS A 756 -8.87 29.00 15.04
CA LYS A 756 -9.90 28.53 15.94
C LYS A 756 -10.83 27.56 15.20
N VAL A 757 -11.31 26.58 15.93
CA VAL A 757 -12.22 25.54 15.42
C VAL A 757 -13.36 25.41 16.40
N GLY A 758 -14.57 25.60 15.89
CA GLY A 758 -15.82 25.60 16.65
C GLY A 758 -16.71 24.46 16.20
N VAL A 759 -17.55 23.99 17.12
CA VAL A 759 -18.54 22.95 16.89
C VAL A 759 -19.91 23.48 17.32
N GLY A 760 -20.93 23.17 16.54
CA GLY A 760 -22.31 23.56 16.79
C GLY A 760 -23.28 22.42 16.56
N TYR A 761 -24.33 22.36 17.38
CA TYR A 761 -25.50 21.56 17.05
C TYR A 761 -26.78 22.22 17.54
N SER A 762 -27.89 21.96 16.85
CA SER A 762 -29.25 22.31 17.26
C SER A 762 -30.15 21.08 17.16
N ILE A 763 -31.04 20.89 18.12
CA ILE A 763 -32.00 19.80 18.16
C ILE A 763 -33.39 20.41 18.32
N VAL A 764 -34.28 19.99 17.44
CA VAL A 764 -35.65 20.46 17.28
C VAL A 764 -36.62 19.30 17.49
N TRP A 765 -37.68 19.53 18.24
CA TRP A 765 -38.79 18.59 18.39
C TRP A 765 -40.10 19.35 18.24
N ARG A 766 -40.98 18.89 17.33
CA ARG A 766 -42.25 19.58 17.00
C ARG A 766 -42.05 21.08 16.73
N ASN A 767 -41.12 21.39 15.82
CA ASN A 767 -40.74 22.76 15.43
C ASN A 767 -40.20 23.67 16.55
N THR A 768 -39.88 23.12 17.73
CA THR A 768 -39.28 23.88 18.84
C THR A 768 -37.83 23.45 19.07
N GLU A 769 -36.89 24.40 19.15
CA GLU A 769 -35.49 24.14 19.52
C GLU A 769 -35.43 23.69 21.00
N VAL A 770 -35.21 22.39 21.23
CA VAL A 770 -35.20 21.78 22.58
C VAL A 770 -33.80 21.66 23.16
N ALA A 771 -32.77 21.70 22.33
CA ALA A 771 -31.39 21.76 22.77
C ALA A 771 -30.50 22.43 21.73
N LYS A 772 -29.48 23.14 22.20
CA LYS A 772 -28.44 23.73 21.35
C LYS A 772 -27.11 23.68 22.06
N PHE A 773 -26.04 23.73 21.30
CA PHE A 773 -24.70 23.77 21.83
C PHE A 773 -23.76 24.52 20.89
N SER A 774 -22.84 25.25 21.50
CA SER A 774 -21.74 25.94 20.85
C SER A 774 -20.50 25.77 21.71
N GLY A 775 -19.38 25.35 21.10
CA GLY A 775 -18.14 25.15 21.84
C GLY A 775 -16.90 25.20 20.93
N GLY A 776 -15.75 25.48 21.54
CA GLY A 776 -14.46 25.42 20.85
C GLY A 776 -13.77 24.07 21.03
N ILE A 777 -12.93 23.66 20.09
CA ILE A 777 -12.08 22.43 20.20
C ILE A 777 -10.60 22.82 20.35
N GLY A 778 -10.29 24.08 20.05
CA GLY A 778 -8.96 24.65 20.18
C GLY A 778 -8.19 24.75 18.86
N PRO A 779 -6.99 25.36 18.90
CA PRO A 779 -6.27 25.78 17.70
C PRO A 779 -5.57 24.65 16.94
N ARG A 780 -5.52 23.45 17.53
CA ARG A 780 -4.78 22.29 17.04
C ARG A 780 -5.71 21.15 16.56
N ALA A 781 -6.89 21.51 16.09
CA ALA A 781 -7.87 20.64 15.43
C ALA A 781 -8.15 21.07 13.98
N ASP A 782 -8.74 20.19 13.18
CA ASP A 782 -9.28 20.50 11.85
C ASP A 782 -10.81 20.46 11.82
N ILE A 783 -11.39 20.99 10.75
CA ILE A 783 -12.83 21.08 10.55
C ILE A 783 -13.48 19.70 10.60
N PHE A 784 -12.84 18.69 10.00
CA PHE A 784 -13.32 17.31 10.07
C PHE A 784 -13.46 16.79 11.51
N ASP A 785 -12.59 17.21 12.43
CA ASP A 785 -12.71 16.79 13.84
C ASP A 785 -13.96 17.43 14.46
N ALA A 786 -14.22 18.70 14.13
CA ALA A 786 -15.39 19.43 14.62
C ALA A 786 -16.70 18.84 14.15
N GLU A 787 -16.74 18.41 12.90
CA GLU A 787 -17.89 17.78 12.26
C GLU A 787 -18.21 16.44 12.92
N MET A 788 -17.19 15.61 13.12
CA MET A 788 -17.32 14.34 13.84
C MET A 788 -17.76 14.55 15.30
N ILE A 789 -17.16 15.51 16.01
CA ILE A 789 -17.54 15.84 17.39
C ILE A 789 -18.98 16.37 17.44
N GLY A 790 -19.34 17.28 16.54
CA GLY A 790 -20.68 17.88 16.49
C GLY A 790 -21.74 16.82 16.31
N LEU A 791 -21.53 15.91 15.36
CA LEU A 791 -22.43 14.80 15.10
C LEU A 791 -22.55 13.85 16.30
N ALA A 792 -21.43 13.50 16.94
CA ALA A 792 -21.43 12.65 18.13
C ALA A 792 -22.14 13.30 19.33
N LEU A 793 -21.91 14.60 19.55
CA LEU A 793 -22.54 15.35 20.64
C LEU A 793 -24.03 15.57 20.40
N ALA A 794 -24.42 15.87 19.15
CA ALA A 794 -25.81 15.97 18.74
C ALA A 794 -26.54 14.64 18.98
N ALA A 795 -25.96 13.52 18.53
CA ALA A 795 -26.52 12.19 18.76
C ALA A 795 -26.67 11.86 20.24
N ARG A 796 -25.64 12.12 21.05
CA ARG A 796 -25.69 11.92 22.50
C ARG A 796 -26.81 12.72 23.16
N ARG A 797 -26.94 14.01 22.82
CA ARG A 797 -27.97 14.88 23.41
C ARG A 797 -29.37 14.48 22.93
N ALA A 798 -29.51 14.13 21.65
CA ALA A 798 -30.76 13.66 21.06
C ALA A 798 -31.23 12.36 21.72
N VAL A 799 -30.34 11.37 21.88
CA VAL A 799 -30.65 10.11 22.56
C VAL A 799 -31.13 10.33 23.99
N ARG A 800 -30.45 11.21 24.76
CA ARG A 800 -30.85 11.50 26.14
C ARG A 800 -32.23 12.15 26.22
N PHE A 801 -32.50 13.12 25.34
CA PHE A 801 -33.81 13.77 25.27
C PHE A 801 -34.90 12.79 24.83
N ALA A 802 -34.62 11.96 23.82
CA ALA A 802 -35.53 10.95 23.32
C ALA A 802 -35.90 9.92 24.40
N LYS A 803 -34.93 9.45 25.18
CA LYS A 803 -35.20 8.56 26.32
C LYS A 803 -36.10 9.23 27.37
N ALA A 804 -35.82 10.48 27.73
CA ALA A 804 -36.58 11.21 28.74
C ALA A 804 -38.02 11.53 28.33
N ARG A 805 -38.30 11.62 27.02
CA ARG A 805 -39.62 11.95 26.46
C ARG A 805 -40.29 10.78 25.75
N ASN A 806 -39.73 9.58 25.88
CA ASN A 806 -40.17 8.36 25.19
C ASN A 806 -40.34 8.53 23.66
N ILE A 807 -39.41 9.24 23.01
CA ILE A 807 -39.40 9.40 21.55
C ILE A 807 -38.67 8.22 20.92
N HIS A 808 -39.26 7.63 19.88
CA HIS A 808 -38.71 6.45 19.22
C HIS A 808 -37.80 6.78 18.02
N LYS A 809 -38.10 7.85 17.29
CA LYS A 809 -37.39 8.20 16.05
C LYS A 809 -36.45 9.40 16.27
N ILE A 810 -35.21 9.27 15.81
CA ILE A 810 -34.22 10.36 15.77
C ILE A 810 -33.71 10.51 14.34
N HIS A 811 -33.65 11.74 13.83
CA HIS A 811 -33.06 12.06 12.54
C HIS A 811 -32.02 13.16 12.72
N ILE A 812 -30.77 12.94 12.29
CA ILE A 812 -29.67 13.91 12.44
C ILE A 812 -29.12 14.26 11.07
N PHE A 813 -29.03 15.54 10.78
CA PHE A 813 -28.48 16.07 9.54
C PHE A 813 -27.07 16.65 9.75
N SER A 814 -26.21 16.43 8.75
CA SER A 814 -24.87 17.04 8.65
C SER A 814 -24.54 17.31 7.19
N ASP A 815 -23.81 18.37 6.90
CA ASP A 815 -23.37 18.66 5.53
C ASP A 815 -22.01 18.05 5.16
N ASN A 816 -21.43 17.25 6.06
CA ASN A 816 -20.14 16.63 5.87
C ASN A 816 -20.24 15.13 5.53
N GLN A 817 -20.12 14.81 4.24
CA GLN A 817 -20.19 13.43 3.75
C GLN A 817 -19.17 12.50 4.41
N ALA A 818 -17.97 13.02 4.74
CA ALA A 818 -16.93 12.21 5.36
C ALA A 818 -17.28 11.91 6.82
N ALA A 819 -17.90 12.84 7.54
CA ALA A 819 -18.34 12.61 8.91
C ALA A 819 -19.47 11.57 8.96
N VAL A 820 -20.51 11.72 8.12
CA VAL A 820 -21.62 10.77 8.02
C VAL A 820 -21.13 9.35 7.69
N ARG A 821 -20.16 9.21 6.78
CA ARG A 821 -19.55 7.90 6.46
C ARG A 821 -18.84 7.23 7.63
N MET A 822 -18.19 8.02 8.49
CA MET A 822 -17.23 7.50 9.46
C MET A 822 -17.78 7.41 10.89
N ILE A 823 -18.89 8.09 11.20
CA ILE A 823 -19.36 8.28 12.58
C ILE A 823 -19.73 6.98 13.31
N ASN A 824 -20.15 5.93 12.59
CA ASN A 824 -20.46 4.64 13.21
C ASN A 824 -19.24 3.71 13.29
N SER A 825 -18.08 4.12 12.75
CA SER A 825 -16.95 3.22 12.55
C SER A 825 -16.12 2.96 13.79
N LEU A 826 -15.75 1.69 13.98
CA LEU A 826 -14.80 1.26 15.01
C LEU A 826 -13.35 1.17 14.52
N GLY A 827 -13.13 1.32 13.21
CA GLY A 827 -11.79 1.28 12.62
C GLY A 827 -10.87 2.39 13.14
N SER A 828 -9.56 2.22 12.99
CA SER A 828 -8.60 3.28 13.35
C SER A 828 -8.64 4.41 12.33
N HIS A 829 -9.29 5.53 12.67
CA HIS A 829 -9.39 6.71 11.82
C HIS A 829 -9.29 8.01 12.64
N PRO A 830 -8.98 9.17 12.01
CA PRO A 830 -8.99 10.44 12.74
C PRO A 830 -10.37 10.74 13.35
N ALA A 831 -10.38 11.31 14.54
CA ALA A 831 -11.57 11.53 15.37
C ALA A 831 -12.32 10.24 15.78
N GLN A 832 -11.62 9.09 15.89
CA GLN A 832 -12.22 7.80 16.32
C GLN A 832 -13.04 7.93 17.60
N PHE A 833 -12.59 8.73 18.57
CA PHE A 833 -13.31 8.93 19.84
C PHE A 833 -14.74 9.45 19.64
N ALA A 834 -14.99 10.27 18.60
CA ALA A 834 -16.32 10.76 18.29
C ALA A 834 -17.22 9.61 17.83
N SER A 835 -16.69 8.70 17.00
CA SER A 835 -17.40 7.48 16.61
C SER A 835 -17.69 6.58 17.80
N LEU A 836 -16.77 6.48 18.76
CA LEU A 836 -17.00 5.71 19.99
C LEU A 836 -18.15 6.29 20.83
N ILE A 837 -18.20 7.63 20.96
CA ILE A 837 -19.30 8.32 21.66
C ILE A 837 -20.62 8.07 20.93
N PHE A 838 -20.66 8.30 19.62
CA PHE A 838 -21.85 8.11 18.82
C PHE A 838 -22.36 6.66 18.94
N ARG A 839 -21.48 5.68 18.70
CA ARG A 839 -21.83 4.27 18.72
C ARG A 839 -22.34 3.85 20.08
N LYS A 840 -21.68 4.25 21.17
CA LYS A 840 -22.13 3.95 22.53
C LYS A 840 -23.57 4.44 22.73
N GLU A 841 -23.82 5.73 22.50
CA GLU A 841 -25.11 6.34 22.81
C GLU A 841 -26.23 5.83 21.88
N VAL A 842 -25.97 5.75 20.57
CA VAL A 842 -26.96 5.31 19.57
C VAL A 842 -27.25 3.82 19.67
N HIS A 843 -26.23 2.97 19.84
CA HIS A 843 -26.48 1.53 19.95
C HIS A 843 -27.16 1.19 21.27
N ASP A 844 -26.84 1.86 22.38
CA ASP A 844 -27.55 1.70 23.64
C ASP A 844 -29.00 2.18 23.55
N PHE A 845 -29.28 3.21 22.74
CA PHE A 845 -30.66 3.66 22.46
C PHE A 845 -31.44 2.60 21.69
N LEU A 846 -30.87 2.08 20.61
CA LEU A 846 -31.49 1.08 19.72
C LEU A 846 -31.67 -0.29 20.40
N ARG A 847 -30.76 -0.69 21.29
CA ARG A 847 -30.91 -1.91 22.10
C ARG A 847 -32.07 -1.84 23.09
N GLY A 848 -32.37 -0.65 23.62
CA GLY A 848 -33.37 -0.49 24.66
C GLY A 848 -34.83 -0.61 24.20
N ASN A 849 -35.12 -0.53 22.89
CA ASN A 849 -36.48 -0.72 22.35
C ASN A 849 -36.43 -1.02 20.83
N PRO A 850 -37.13 -2.06 20.32
CA PRO A 850 -37.10 -2.45 18.90
C PRO A 850 -37.72 -1.40 17.96
N ASN A 851 -38.67 -0.59 18.43
CA ASN A 851 -39.32 0.46 17.63
C ASN A 851 -38.46 1.72 17.48
N ARG A 852 -37.29 1.78 18.14
CA ARG A 852 -36.38 2.92 18.02
C ARG A 852 -35.57 2.85 16.74
N SER A 853 -35.46 3.98 16.07
CA SER A 853 -34.63 4.16 14.88
C SER A 853 -33.87 5.48 14.90
N VAL A 854 -32.70 5.49 14.25
CA VAL A 854 -31.83 6.64 14.10
C VAL A 854 -31.41 6.77 12.64
N VAL A 855 -31.63 7.93 12.04
CA VAL A 855 -31.14 8.25 10.70
C VAL A 855 -30.08 9.34 10.83
N VAL A 856 -28.94 9.16 10.18
CA VAL A 856 -27.94 10.22 9.97
C VAL A 856 -27.86 10.49 8.49
N GLN A 857 -28.27 11.68 8.07
CA GLN A 857 -28.42 12.03 6.66
C GLN A 857 -27.55 13.21 6.27
N TRP A 858 -26.86 13.05 5.15
CA TRP A 858 -26.15 14.15 4.53
C TRP A 858 -27.11 15.16 3.88
N ILE A 859 -26.84 16.46 4.05
CA ILE A 859 -27.52 17.56 3.35
C ILE A 859 -26.51 18.52 2.70
N PRO A 860 -26.90 19.27 1.66
CA PRO A 860 -25.98 20.24 1.07
C PRO A 860 -25.81 21.48 1.98
N GLY A 861 -24.56 21.78 2.33
CA GLY A 861 -24.20 23.00 3.06
C GLY A 861 -24.51 24.29 2.29
N HIS A 862 -24.68 25.40 3.00
CA HIS A 862 -25.02 26.74 2.48
C HIS A 862 -26.23 26.76 1.52
N SER A 863 -27.26 25.96 1.78
CA SER A 863 -28.43 25.80 0.90
C SER A 863 -29.74 26.32 1.51
N LYS A 864 -29.68 27.28 2.45
CA LYS A 864 -30.84 27.90 3.11
C LYS A 864 -31.76 26.90 3.84
N ILE A 865 -31.18 25.90 4.47
CA ILE A 865 -31.89 24.95 5.34
C ILE A 865 -31.81 25.51 6.77
N PRO A 866 -32.91 25.98 7.38
CA PRO A 866 -32.86 26.75 8.63
C PRO A 866 -32.12 26.04 9.78
N GLY A 867 -32.36 24.74 9.95
CA GLY A 867 -31.67 23.94 10.99
C GLY A 867 -30.16 23.81 10.77
N ASN A 868 -29.72 23.69 9.51
CA ASN A 868 -28.30 23.63 9.17
C ASN A 868 -27.63 25.00 9.34
N GLU A 869 -28.28 26.08 8.90
CA GLU A 869 -27.79 27.45 9.12
C GLU A 869 -27.71 27.78 10.61
N ARG A 870 -28.66 27.27 11.41
CA ARG A 870 -28.59 27.37 12.85
C ARG A 870 -27.38 26.63 13.42
N ALA A 871 -27.11 25.40 12.99
CA ALA A 871 -25.92 24.65 13.41
C ALA A 871 -24.61 25.33 12.99
N ASP A 872 -24.51 25.86 11.76
CA ASP A 872 -23.38 26.66 11.28
C ASP A 872 -23.18 27.90 12.15
N SER A 873 -24.25 28.65 12.44
CA SER A 873 -24.18 29.83 13.30
C SER A 873 -23.65 29.49 14.70
N LEU A 874 -24.06 28.36 15.28
CA LEU A 874 -23.58 27.89 16.58
C LEU A 874 -22.12 27.42 16.51
N ALA A 875 -21.71 26.81 15.40
CA ALA A 875 -20.31 26.42 15.18
C ALA A 875 -19.41 27.66 15.04
N ASN A 876 -19.90 28.71 14.37
CA ASN A 876 -19.23 30.00 14.26
C ASN A 876 -19.13 30.72 15.61
N LEU A 877 -20.20 30.70 16.43
CA LEU A 877 -20.13 31.16 17.83
C LEU A 877 -19.09 30.36 18.63
N GLY A 878 -18.95 29.07 18.34
CA GLY A 878 -18.00 28.16 18.98
C GLY A 878 -16.54 28.54 18.72
N LEU A 879 -16.25 29.32 17.67
CA LEU A 879 -14.93 29.88 17.42
C LEU A 879 -14.52 30.85 18.54
N LEU A 880 -15.46 31.52 19.19
CA LEU A 880 -15.19 32.48 20.26
C LEU A 880 -15.14 31.82 21.64
N ALA A 881 -15.74 30.64 21.78
CA ALA A 881 -15.80 29.91 23.04
C ALA A 881 -14.43 29.38 23.49
N SER A 882 -14.30 29.18 24.80
CA SER A 882 -13.17 28.48 25.39
C SER A 882 -13.10 27.04 24.86
N PRO A 883 -11.90 26.55 24.51
CA PRO A 883 -11.77 25.24 23.90
C PRO A 883 -11.98 24.12 24.91
N ILE A 884 -12.79 23.14 24.54
CA ILE A 884 -12.84 21.84 25.18
C ILE A 884 -11.54 21.14 24.79
N SER A 885 -10.55 21.17 25.69
CA SER A 885 -9.24 20.58 25.45
C SER A 885 -9.30 19.05 25.45
N LEU A 886 -9.79 18.46 24.35
CA LEU A 886 -9.89 16.99 24.18
C LEU A 886 -8.53 16.33 23.98
N PHE A 887 -7.63 17.01 23.27
CA PHE A 887 -6.28 16.55 22.98
C PHE A 887 -5.38 17.76 22.70
N ASN A 888 -4.06 17.56 22.83
CA ASN A 888 -3.08 18.58 22.48
C ASN A 888 -3.13 18.94 20.98
N ARG A 889 -3.36 17.94 20.12
CA ARG A 889 -3.50 18.09 18.67
C ARG A 889 -4.18 16.88 18.04
N SER A 890 -4.95 17.10 16.98
CA SER A 890 -5.50 16.02 16.16
C SER A 890 -4.55 15.56 15.06
N ALA A 891 -4.75 14.34 14.58
CA ALA A 891 -4.00 13.80 13.47
C ALA A 891 -4.33 14.47 12.13
N THR A 892 -5.58 14.89 11.94
CA THR A 892 -6.01 15.67 10.75
C THR A 892 -5.30 17.02 10.72
N TRP A 893 -5.25 17.74 11.85
CA TRP A 893 -4.55 19.00 11.97
C TRP A 893 -3.06 18.85 11.69
N ALA A 894 -2.40 17.84 12.26
CA ALA A 894 -0.97 17.63 12.06
C ALA A 894 -0.62 17.44 10.57
N LYS A 895 -1.38 16.58 9.86
CA LYS A 895 -1.20 16.33 8.42
C LYS A 895 -1.56 17.55 7.56
N GLY A 896 -2.63 18.25 7.91
CA GLY A 896 -3.07 19.48 7.26
C GLY A 896 -2.02 20.59 7.40
N ARG A 897 -1.54 20.82 8.62
CA ARG A 897 -0.50 21.80 8.96
C ARG A 897 0.81 21.48 8.24
N ALA A 898 1.24 20.21 8.20
CA ALA A 898 2.42 19.80 7.45
C ALA A 898 2.31 20.16 5.96
N THR A 899 1.13 19.94 5.36
CA THR A 899 0.86 20.30 3.97
C THR A 899 0.89 21.81 3.74
N GLN A 900 0.28 22.58 4.64
CA GLN A 900 0.31 24.05 4.59
C GLN A 900 1.73 24.59 4.78
N GLN A 901 2.52 23.98 5.66
CA GLN A 901 3.91 24.37 5.91
C GLN A 901 4.78 24.17 4.67
N VAL A 902 4.59 23.06 3.93
CA VAL A 902 5.23 22.87 2.61
C VAL A 902 4.89 24.01 1.66
N ALA A 903 3.61 24.37 1.55
CA ALA A 903 3.20 25.48 0.69
C ALA A 903 3.78 26.82 1.15
N LYS A 904 3.80 27.10 2.46
CA LYS A 904 4.36 28.33 3.04
C LYS A 904 5.86 28.45 2.78
N GLU A 905 6.64 27.41 3.08
CA GLU A 905 8.08 27.37 2.84
C GLU A 905 8.40 27.53 1.36
N TRP A 906 7.63 26.88 0.50
CA TRP A 906 7.83 26.98 -0.93
C TRP A 906 7.50 28.38 -1.46
N ARG A 907 6.42 29.01 -1.01
CA ARG A 907 6.10 30.41 -1.36
C ARG A 907 7.15 31.39 -0.87
N ARG A 908 7.67 31.20 0.35
CA ARG A 908 8.76 32.02 0.89
C ARG A 908 10.04 31.87 0.07
N ALA A 909 10.42 30.64 -0.26
CA ALA A 909 11.57 30.39 -1.13
C ALA A 909 11.35 30.99 -2.53
N TRP A 910 10.13 30.95 -3.06
CA TRP A 910 9.79 31.61 -4.32
C TRP A 910 9.94 33.12 -4.24
N SER A 911 9.42 33.79 -3.21
CA SER A 911 9.49 35.25 -3.10
C SER A 911 10.91 35.77 -2.85
N GLN A 912 11.77 34.98 -2.21
CA GLN A 912 13.17 35.35 -1.91
C GLN A 912 14.12 35.16 -3.11
N ASN A 913 13.75 34.30 -4.07
CA ASN A 913 14.60 34.04 -5.23
C ASN A 913 14.43 35.15 -6.28
N ILE A 914 15.55 35.60 -6.85
CA ILE A 914 15.55 36.50 -8.00
C ILE A 914 15.10 35.70 -9.23
N HIS A 915 13.99 36.12 -9.85
CA HIS A 915 13.47 35.53 -11.08
C HIS A 915 13.77 36.41 -12.27
N SER A 916 13.88 35.82 -13.47
CA SER A 916 13.94 36.60 -14.71
C SER A 916 12.65 37.40 -14.91
N GLU A 917 12.73 38.50 -15.64
CA GLU A 917 11.56 39.35 -15.97
C GLU A 917 10.43 38.53 -16.61
N THR A 918 10.77 37.63 -17.53
CA THR A 918 9.80 36.76 -18.18
C THR A 918 9.05 35.85 -17.21
N VAL A 919 9.75 35.26 -16.23
CA VAL A 919 9.13 34.42 -15.20
C VAL A 919 8.21 35.25 -14.31
N ARG A 920 8.61 36.47 -13.94
CA ARG A 920 7.76 37.37 -13.14
C ARG A 920 6.49 37.75 -13.91
N LYS A 921 6.61 38.05 -15.20
CA LYS A 921 5.49 38.43 -16.08
C LYS A 921 4.49 37.30 -16.26
N HIS A 922 4.95 36.08 -16.54
CA HIS A 922 4.07 34.97 -16.92
C HIS A 922 3.73 33.99 -15.79
N ILE A 923 4.47 34.03 -14.68
CA ILE A 923 4.21 33.23 -13.48
C ILE A 923 4.07 34.18 -12.27
N PRO A 924 3.11 35.12 -12.28
CA PRO A 924 2.99 36.13 -11.22
C PRO A 924 2.43 35.55 -9.91
N ARG A 925 1.70 34.43 -10.00
CA ARG A 925 1.05 33.80 -8.85
C ARG A 925 2.06 33.03 -7.99
N PRO A 926 1.87 32.98 -6.66
CA PRO A 926 2.69 32.14 -5.80
C PRO A 926 2.53 30.64 -6.14
N PRO A 927 3.54 29.80 -5.88
CA PRO A 927 3.46 28.37 -6.15
C PRO A 927 2.32 27.68 -5.39
N SER A 928 1.75 26.67 -6.05
CA SER A 928 0.62 25.88 -5.56
C SER A 928 0.91 24.39 -5.65
N LEU A 929 0.35 23.62 -4.72
CA LEU A 929 0.37 22.15 -4.76
C LEU A 929 -0.68 21.57 -5.73
N LYS A 930 -1.63 22.41 -6.18
CA LYS A 930 -2.62 22.08 -7.21
C LYS A 930 -2.10 22.49 -8.57
N LEU A 931 -2.11 21.54 -9.52
CA LEU A 931 -1.69 21.77 -10.89
C LEU A 931 -2.58 22.83 -11.55
N HIS A 932 -1.96 23.77 -12.27
CA HIS A 932 -2.69 24.83 -12.96
C HIS A 932 -3.72 24.24 -13.94
N PRO A 933 -4.94 24.79 -14.06
CA PRO A 933 -6.00 24.24 -14.93
C PRO A 933 -5.55 23.94 -16.36
N ILE A 934 -4.71 24.81 -16.92
CA ILE A 934 -4.10 24.65 -18.27
C ILE A 934 -3.34 23.33 -18.40
N PHE A 935 -2.56 22.92 -17.39
CA PHE A 935 -1.81 21.66 -17.42
C PHE A 935 -2.60 20.48 -16.84
N ASN A 936 -3.71 20.75 -16.14
CA ASN A 936 -4.57 19.75 -15.53
C ASN A 936 -5.70 19.25 -16.47
N SER A 937 -5.96 19.99 -17.55
CA SER A 937 -6.80 19.54 -18.65
C SER A 937 -6.03 18.61 -19.59
N ASN A 938 -6.72 17.67 -20.23
CA ASN A 938 -6.14 16.82 -21.27
C ASN A 938 -6.23 17.49 -22.66
N ILE A 939 -6.53 18.78 -22.70
CA ILE A 939 -6.90 19.50 -23.92
C ILE A 939 -5.66 19.90 -24.72
N LEU A 940 -4.54 20.21 -24.05
CA LEU A 940 -3.35 20.70 -24.72
C LEU A 940 -2.39 19.58 -25.12
N PRO A 941 -2.01 19.49 -26.42
CA PRO A 941 -0.95 18.60 -26.86
C PRO A 941 0.39 18.87 -26.16
N ARG A 942 1.25 17.86 -26.15
CA ARG A 942 2.57 17.95 -25.51
C ARG A 942 3.47 19.05 -26.08
N SER A 943 3.46 19.23 -27.40
CA SER A 943 4.21 20.30 -28.08
C SER A 943 3.77 21.69 -27.63
N VAL A 944 2.46 21.91 -27.51
CA VAL A 944 1.88 23.19 -27.08
C VAL A 944 2.17 23.47 -25.62
N SER A 945 1.95 22.49 -24.74
CA SER A 945 2.23 22.64 -23.30
C SER A 945 3.71 22.89 -23.02
N SER A 946 4.63 22.23 -23.74
CA SER A 946 6.07 22.46 -23.57
C SER A 946 6.50 23.84 -24.10
N ARG A 947 5.99 24.27 -25.26
CA ARG A 947 6.22 25.64 -25.77
C ARG A 947 5.68 26.69 -24.81
N LEU A 948 4.51 26.46 -24.21
CA LEU A 948 3.97 27.35 -23.19
C LEU A 948 4.93 27.43 -22.00
N VAL A 949 5.44 26.30 -21.50
CA VAL A 949 6.47 26.29 -20.45
C VAL A 949 7.70 27.09 -20.88
N HIS A 950 8.18 26.95 -22.13
CA HIS A 950 9.33 27.71 -22.62
C HIS A 950 9.05 29.21 -22.67
N VAL A 951 7.91 29.64 -23.19
CA VAL A 951 7.51 31.05 -23.23
C VAL A 951 7.42 31.61 -21.80
N MET A 952 6.74 30.91 -20.90
CA MET A 952 6.59 31.32 -19.49
C MET A 952 7.93 31.38 -18.74
N THR A 953 8.98 30.76 -19.26
CA THR A 953 10.31 30.70 -18.64
C THR A 953 11.39 31.42 -19.42
N GLY A 954 11.05 32.19 -20.46
CA GLY A 954 12.01 32.98 -21.26
C GLY A 954 12.89 32.17 -22.22
N HIS A 955 12.44 30.96 -22.58
CA HIS A 955 13.13 30.07 -23.52
C HIS A 955 12.37 29.88 -24.85
N GLY A 956 11.21 30.53 -25.01
CA GLY A 956 10.42 30.47 -26.23
C GLY A 956 10.74 31.64 -27.15
N CYS A 957 11.10 31.37 -28.41
CA CYS A 957 11.05 32.40 -29.45
C CYS A 957 9.57 32.67 -29.78
N ALA A 958 9.05 33.86 -29.42
CA ALA A 958 7.94 34.41 -30.17
C ALA A 958 8.47 34.72 -31.58
N PRO A 959 7.75 34.42 -32.68
CA PRO A 959 8.05 35.06 -33.95
C PRO A 959 7.95 36.56 -33.69
N SER A 960 9.07 37.27 -33.71
CA SER A 960 9.03 38.73 -33.68
C SER A 960 8.21 39.16 -34.88
N ALA A 961 7.07 39.81 -34.65
CA ALA A 961 6.51 40.71 -35.65
C ALA A 961 7.58 41.79 -35.86
N LYS A 962 8.48 41.55 -36.82
CA LYS A 962 9.34 42.61 -37.34
C LYS A 962 8.39 43.55 -38.04
N SER A 963 8.19 44.71 -37.42
CA SER A 963 7.82 45.94 -38.08
C SER A 963 8.53 46.02 -39.43
N ALA A 964 7.73 46.12 -40.50
CA ALA A 964 8.20 46.71 -41.73
C ALA A 964 8.77 48.09 -41.39
N GLY A 965 10.06 48.29 -41.60
CA GLY A 965 10.76 49.48 -41.17
C GLY A 965 12.22 49.44 -41.58
N SER A 966 12.45 49.88 -42.82
CA SER A 966 13.68 50.48 -43.36
C SER A 966 15.04 49.84 -43.04
N SER A 967 15.62 49.28 -44.09
CA SER A 967 17.04 49.09 -44.33
C SER A 967 17.90 50.32 -44.01
N SER A 968 18.97 50.12 -43.24
CA SER A 968 20.20 50.92 -43.30
C SER A 968 21.38 50.04 -42.84
N PRO A 969 22.42 49.85 -43.66
CA PRO A 969 23.61 49.07 -43.28
C PRO A 969 24.70 50.03 -42.79
N ARG A 970 25.22 49.84 -41.56
CA ARG A 970 26.52 50.42 -41.19
C ARG A 970 27.38 49.46 -40.36
N SER A 971 28.45 49.04 -41.04
CA SER A 971 29.85 48.94 -40.60
C SER A 971 30.20 48.16 -39.33
N ARG A 972 30.89 47.04 -39.56
CA ARG A 972 31.94 46.51 -38.68
C ARG A 972 33.01 47.58 -38.43
N GLN A 973 33.46 47.71 -37.19
CA GLN A 973 34.85 48.06 -36.88
C GLN A 973 35.27 47.33 -35.60
N THR A 974 36.36 46.57 -35.77
CA THR A 974 37.35 46.04 -34.82
C THR A 974 36.89 45.25 -33.61
#